data_AF-A0A947HSQ6-F1
#
_entry.id   AF-A0A947HSQ6-F1
#
_cell.length_a   1.000
_cell.length_b   1.000
_cell.length_c   1.000
_cell.angle_alpha   90.00
_cell.angle_beta   90.00
_cell.angle_gamma   90.00
#
_symmetry.space_group_name_H-M   'P 1'
#
loop_
_entity.id
_entity.type
_entity.pdbx_description
1 polymer ?
#
loop_
_entity_poly.entity_id
_entity_poly.type
_entity_poly.pdbx_seq_one_letter_code
_entity_poly.pdbx_strand_id
1 'polypeptide(L)'
;MSATLSAAVATLFLSLPTEIPIQGSLRAPGGTPVDGQYAVAVRLYADASGGAPIFTQDFAGVNVEGGVFSVGLVGVSSTLLAATASPFVGVAVQGEPELPRVRLGAVPYALVASTATAIACTGCIPASALEPSLIELIGNAYTDDDAVAAVVASGAVWTKGEAASLADLLPPDGLDEISGGLISTTFEDTFSSTDTPIDIKDNNPLGIGSTIAVPDVGIAKSLEVSFVVTGHSNVGELTITLYAPDNTPIVLHDKGSSGSTSLARTFPPSLPVSGSLASYVDTNIVGNWRLQVVDAAFDTNATDGTLAGWSIAITTLSNKKLRITGDLDAEGHRVMNLGAPVDDGDAANKGYVDAAFKERTISKEFLAVAPGAVVNVTHGFSTTYVVADAWYRSSLGDVWAQTGYSAPPVGDGSDGAFAPTSNTTLAGGSYDYTTVTIPSGVTVTVTGGSALDIRARGAVNIAGTLLLSGGPGGDVSSTTGASGGAGGAGGNAGGSTVYGGPSYNGSGSGGGSAGGSSSYGGGGGGAGHAAAGASGFHLSPATCGGVGSHGSGGGGYTSIESDALVGGSGGGGGGYGGAANAGGGGGGGGGGALKISAPIIAISGTIDASGGRGGNNLAARDGGGGGGGSGGSIWLVAGEVQMYGAVTALGGAGGYSDKDSCYGGDGGAGAVGRIRIDAAGVAGNTNPPFIGTGIYGGIGAAPLRVYQPDDNTVSIQNLSIAPLDIRAVVIAP
;
A
#
# COMPACT_ATOMS: atom_id res chain seq x y z
N MET A 1 41.86 24.59 -49.49
CA MET A 1 42.95 25.09 -48.65
C MET A 1 42.52 26.46 -48.13
N SER A 2 41.90 26.47 -46.95
CA SER A 2 41.36 27.69 -46.34
C SER A 2 42.10 27.93 -45.05
N ALA A 3 42.74 29.10 -44.95
CA ALA A 3 43.52 29.55 -43.82
C ALA A 3 42.59 30.11 -42.74
N THR A 4 42.71 29.60 -41.52
CA THR A 4 42.07 30.13 -40.33
C THR A 4 42.98 31.17 -39.66
N LEU A 5 42.42 32.36 -39.47
CA LEU A 5 43.03 33.48 -38.76
C LEU A 5 42.99 33.19 -37.26
N SER A 6 44.14 33.00 -36.60
CA SER A 6 44.23 32.94 -35.14
C SER A 6 44.85 34.25 -34.63
N ALA A 7 44.08 35.01 -33.86
CA ALA A 7 44.53 36.21 -33.20
C ALA A 7 45.34 35.82 -31.95
N ALA A 8 46.68 35.93 -32.02
CA ALA A 8 47.53 35.83 -30.84
C ALA A 8 47.47 37.15 -30.07
N VAL A 9 46.78 37.16 -28.93
CA VAL A 9 46.88 38.22 -27.93
C VAL A 9 48.23 38.04 -27.21
N ALA A 10 49.18 38.95 -27.42
CA ALA A 10 50.42 38.98 -26.65
C ALA A 10 50.14 39.60 -25.27
N THR A 11 50.06 38.76 -24.25
CA THR A 11 49.92 39.19 -22.84
C THR A 11 51.28 39.68 -22.34
N LEU A 12 51.43 41.00 -22.20
CA LEU A 12 52.53 41.63 -21.46
C LEU A 12 52.32 41.33 -19.96
N PHE A 13 53.14 40.44 -19.38
CA PHE A 13 53.25 40.34 -17.92
C PHE A 13 54.12 41.48 -17.41
N LEU A 14 53.53 42.43 -16.68
CA LEU A 14 54.29 43.32 -15.80
C LEU A 14 54.92 42.46 -14.70
N SER A 15 56.23 42.21 -14.74
CA SER A 15 56.95 41.66 -13.58
C SER A 15 57.01 42.76 -12.52
N LEU A 16 56.39 42.54 -11.36
CA LEU A 16 56.54 43.44 -10.22
C LEU A 16 58.03 43.54 -9.84
N PRO A 17 58.58 44.74 -9.60
CA PRO A 17 59.97 44.87 -9.16
C PRO A 17 60.13 44.21 -7.79
N THR A 18 60.87 43.11 -7.74
CA THR A 18 61.18 42.35 -6.52
C THR A 18 62.37 42.97 -5.80
N GLU A 19 62.18 44.17 -5.27
CA GLU A 19 63.23 44.94 -4.59
C GLU A 19 62.91 45.08 -3.09
N ILE A 20 63.90 44.83 -2.23
CA ILE A 20 63.78 45.03 -0.77
C ILE A 20 64.31 46.42 -0.43
N PRO A 21 63.46 47.41 -0.09
CA PRO A 21 63.92 48.75 0.23
C PRO A 21 64.61 48.79 1.59
N ILE A 22 65.79 49.42 1.63
CA ILE A 22 66.57 49.73 2.83
C ILE A 22 66.74 51.24 2.90
N GLN A 23 66.25 51.82 4.00
CA GLN A 23 66.33 53.25 4.26
C GLN A 23 67.08 53.50 5.57
N GLY A 24 67.81 54.61 5.60
CA GLY A 24 68.54 55.03 6.79
C GLY A 24 68.77 56.53 6.81
N SER A 25 69.11 57.06 7.98
CA SER A 25 69.52 58.47 8.11
C SER A 25 71.00 58.59 8.40
N LEU A 26 71.70 59.41 7.63
CA LEU A 26 73.11 59.74 7.84
C LEU A 26 73.21 61.12 8.53
N ARG A 27 73.99 61.17 9.62
CA ARG A 27 74.19 62.38 10.42
C ARG A 27 75.67 62.53 10.77
N ALA A 28 76.16 63.76 10.83
CA ALA A 28 77.51 64.07 11.29
C ALA A 28 77.62 63.89 12.81
N PRO A 29 78.85 63.77 13.36
CA PRO A 29 79.07 63.80 14.81
C PRO A 29 78.52 65.10 15.41
N GLY A 30 77.44 65.00 16.21
CA GLY A 30 76.67 66.16 16.68
C GLY A 30 75.19 66.16 16.25
N GLY A 31 74.79 65.24 15.37
CA GLY A 31 73.37 64.95 15.07
C GLY A 31 72.77 65.71 13.91
N THR A 32 73.52 66.58 13.23
CA THR A 32 73.03 67.30 12.06
C THR A 32 72.96 66.39 10.81
N PRO A 33 71.87 66.43 10.03
CA PRO A 33 71.77 65.70 8.75
C PRO A 33 72.87 66.12 7.78
N VAL A 34 73.33 65.19 6.93
CA VAL A 34 74.33 65.45 5.88
C VAL A 34 73.76 65.17 4.49
N ASP A 35 74.12 66.01 3.52
CA ASP A 35 73.65 65.89 2.13
C ASP A 35 74.82 65.71 1.17
N GLY A 36 74.63 64.90 0.12
CA GLY A 36 75.66 64.60 -0.88
C GLY A 36 75.61 63.17 -1.40
N GLN A 37 76.60 62.76 -2.21
CA GLN A 37 76.73 61.39 -2.69
C GLN A 37 77.66 60.56 -1.82
N TYR A 38 77.16 59.40 -1.39
CA TYR A 38 77.90 58.48 -0.52
C TYR A 38 77.88 57.06 -1.10
N ALA A 39 79.01 56.36 -1.02
CA ALA A 39 79.04 54.93 -1.29
C ALA A 39 78.42 54.18 -0.10
N VAL A 40 77.48 53.27 -0.37
CA VAL A 40 76.77 52.48 0.65
C VAL A 40 76.87 51.00 0.30
N ALA A 41 77.32 50.19 1.24
CA ALA A 41 77.42 48.74 1.11
C ALA A 41 76.40 48.07 2.03
N VAL A 42 75.56 47.20 1.48
CA VAL A 42 74.49 46.49 2.21
C VAL A 42 74.69 44.98 2.12
N ARG A 43 74.59 44.31 3.27
CA ARG A 43 74.83 42.87 3.40
C ARG A 43 73.73 42.21 4.23
N LEU A 44 73.34 40.99 3.88
CA LEU A 44 72.45 40.16 4.70
C LEU A 44 73.24 39.05 5.37
N TYR A 45 72.85 38.70 6.59
CA TYR A 45 73.49 37.69 7.43
C TYR A 45 72.45 36.79 8.08
N ALA A 46 72.82 35.53 8.38
CA ALA A 46 71.98 34.66 9.19
C ALA A 46 71.95 35.08 10.68
N ASP A 47 73.06 35.63 11.18
CA ASP A 47 73.28 35.93 12.60
C ASP A 47 73.50 37.43 12.88
N ALA A 48 73.18 37.85 14.11
CA ALA A 48 73.25 39.24 14.56
C ALA A 48 74.70 39.80 14.65
N SER A 49 75.71 38.93 14.78
CA SER A 49 77.13 39.30 14.83
C SER A 49 78.00 38.12 14.38
N GLY A 50 79.15 38.38 13.74
CA GLY A 50 79.98 37.33 13.15
C GLY A 50 79.38 36.76 11.85
N GLY A 51 79.90 35.64 11.36
CA GLY A 51 79.42 34.97 10.14
C GLY A 51 79.73 35.69 8.82
N ALA A 52 79.81 34.91 7.73
CA ALA A 52 79.93 35.46 6.38
C ALA A 52 78.56 35.98 5.87
N PRO A 53 78.52 37.00 5.00
CA PRO A 53 77.28 37.48 4.44
C PRO A 53 76.64 36.42 3.53
N ILE A 54 75.32 36.21 3.68
CA ILE A 54 74.50 35.34 2.83
C ILE A 54 74.06 36.05 1.53
N PHE A 55 74.15 37.39 1.50
CA PHE A 55 73.93 38.23 0.32
C PHE A 55 74.70 39.54 0.47
N THR A 56 75.22 40.09 -0.63
CA THR A 56 76.02 41.33 -0.65
C THR A 56 75.65 42.21 -1.85
N GLN A 57 75.51 43.51 -1.63
CA GLN A 57 75.31 44.48 -2.70
C GLN A 57 75.90 45.85 -2.35
N ASP A 58 76.73 46.40 -3.25
CA ASP A 58 77.40 47.68 -3.07
C ASP A 58 76.87 48.75 -4.04
N PHE A 59 76.70 49.97 -3.53
CA PHE A 59 76.22 51.14 -4.26
C PHE A 59 77.27 52.25 -4.21
N ALA A 60 77.81 52.67 -5.36
CA ALA A 60 78.96 53.57 -5.41
C ALA A 60 78.62 55.08 -5.26
N GLY A 61 77.36 55.49 -5.36
CA GLY A 61 76.97 56.90 -5.36
C GLY A 61 75.50 57.13 -5.02
N VAL A 62 75.10 56.81 -3.79
CA VAL A 62 73.74 57.01 -3.28
C VAL A 62 73.56 58.47 -2.90
N ASN A 63 72.53 59.13 -3.45
CA ASN A 63 72.17 60.48 -3.06
C ASN A 63 71.56 60.47 -1.66
N VAL A 64 72.12 61.29 -0.77
CA VAL A 64 71.60 61.55 0.57
C VAL A 64 71.09 62.98 0.60
N GLU A 65 69.82 63.17 0.96
CA GLU A 65 69.16 64.47 1.02
C GLU A 65 68.34 64.59 2.30
N GLY A 66 68.46 65.72 3.00
CA GLY A 66 67.96 65.87 4.36
C GLY A 66 68.56 64.85 5.34
N GLY A 67 69.75 64.31 5.05
CA GLY A 67 70.36 63.20 5.78
C GLY A 67 69.61 61.87 5.70
N VAL A 68 68.79 61.62 4.68
CA VAL A 68 68.13 60.32 4.46
C VAL A 68 68.61 59.70 3.15
N PHE A 69 68.83 58.39 3.16
CA PHE A 69 69.10 57.60 1.97
C PHE A 69 68.09 56.46 1.83
N SER A 70 67.85 56.06 0.58
CA SER A 70 67.05 54.89 0.23
C SER A 70 67.78 54.13 -0.88
N VAL A 71 68.04 52.86 -0.64
CA VAL A 71 68.52 51.91 -1.64
C VAL A 71 67.59 50.71 -1.64
N GLY A 72 67.56 49.92 -2.70
CA GLY A 72 66.84 48.67 -2.66
C GLY A 72 67.66 47.51 -3.19
N LEU A 73 67.48 46.38 -2.52
CA LEU A 73 68.22 45.16 -2.79
C LEU A 73 67.51 44.36 -3.86
N VAL A 74 68.22 44.00 -4.92
CA VAL A 74 67.68 43.23 -6.04
C VAL A 74 68.37 41.87 -6.11
N GLY A 75 67.62 40.82 -6.47
CA GLY A 75 68.15 39.47 -6.63
C GLY A 75 68.21 38.62 -5.36
N VAL A 76 67.61 39.08 -4.25
CA VAL A 76 67.41 38.25 -3.05
C VAL A 76 66.30 37.23 -3.34
N SER A 77 66.62 35.93 -3.36
CA SER A 77 65.65 34.88 -3.70
C SER A 77 64.75 34.48 -2.53
N SER A 78 63.53 34.04 -2.84
CA SER A 78 62.59 33.50 -1.83
C SER A 78 63.16 32.26 -1.14
N THR A 79 63.91 31.42 -1.85
CA THR A 79 64.61 30.26 -1.28
C THR A 79 65.66 30.66 -0.24
N LEU A 80 66.43 31.73 -0.48
CA LEU A 80 67.44 32.22 0.47
C LEU A 80 66.78 32.72 1.77
N LEU A 81 65.66 33.43 1.66
CA LEU A 81 64.88 33.93 2.79
C LEU A 81 64.15 32.81 3.54
N ALA A 82 63.62 31.80 2.84
CA ALA A 82 62.94 30.67 3.46
C ALA A 82 63.91 29.76 4.24
N ALA A 83 65.14 29.56 3.72
CA ALA A 83 66.16 28.75 4.39
C ALA A 83 66.73 29.45 5.65
N THR A 84 66.76 30.77 5.65
CA THR A 84 67.30 31.58 6.74
C THR A 84 66.15 32.26 7.46
N ALA A 85 65.47 31.54 8.35
CA ALA A 85 64.20 31.96 8.97
C ALA A 85 64.18 33.33 9.66
N SER A 86 65.32 34.03 9.81
CA SER A 86 65.45 35.33 10.49
C SER A 86 66.77 36.10 10.18
N PRO A 87 67.01 36.64 8.97
CA PRO A 87 68.27 37.28 8.64
C PRO A 87 68.36 38.71 9.19
N PHE A 88 69.58 39.23 9.21
CA PHE A 88 69.94 40.56 9.67
C PHE A 88 70.59 41.36 8.53
N VAL A 89 70.29 42.65 8.43
CA VAL A 89 70.88 43.61 7.49
C VAL A 89 72.00 44.41 8.17
N GLY A 90 73.17 44.43 7.53
CA GLY A 90 74.31 45.28 7.88
C GLY A 90 74.54 46.34 6.82
N VAL A 91 74.89 47.56 7.25
CA VAL A 91 75.13 48.71 6.36
C VAL A 91 76.45 49.38 6.73
N ALA A 92 77.29 49.63 5.73
CA ALA A 92 78.53 50.39 5.83
C ALA A 92 78.53 51.56 4.82
N VAL A 93 79.10 52.70 5.18
CA VAL A 93 79.09 53.92 4.35
C VAL A 93 80.51 54.44 4.15
N GLN A 94 80.89 54.78 2.91
CA GLN A 94 82.21 55.32 2.53
C GLN A 94 83.42 54.50 3.00
N GLY A 95 83.26 53.18 3.14
CA GLY A 95 84.33 52.27 3.58
C GLY A 95 84.58 52.25 5.10
N GLU A 96 83.76 52.95 5.89
CA GLU A 96 83.78 52.90 7.34
C GLU A 96 83.32 51.53 7.88
N PRO A 97 83.64 51.20 9.15
CA PRO A 97 83.17 49.96 9.78
C PRO A 97 81.65 49.79 9.71
N GLU A 98 81.20 48.55 9.48
CA GLU A 98 79.78 48.21 9.40
C GLU A 98 79.05 48.57 10.71
N LEU A 99 77.89 49.20 10.57
CA LEU A 99 77.03 49.58 11.69
C LEU A 99 76.37 48.33 12.32
N PRO A 100 75.89 48.41 13.58
CA PRO A 100 75.18 47.31 14.23
C PRO A 100 74.03 46.78 13.37
N ARG A 101 73.98 45.46 13.16
CA ARG A 101 73.02 44.83 12.26
C ARG A 101 71.61 44.88 12.80
N VAL A 102 70.65 45.12 11.92
CA VAL A 102 69.23 45.18 12.25
C VAL A 102 68.53 43.95 11.71
N ARG A 103 67.62 43.34 12.47
CA ARG A 103 66.85 42.19 12.02
C ARG A 103 65.89 42.59 10.89
N LEU A 104 65.82 41.78 9.85
CA LEU A 104 64.87 41.99 8.76
C LEU A 104 63.45 41.65 9.23
N GLY A 105 62.50 42.56 9.00
CA GLY A 105 61.10 42.39 9.40
C GLY A 105 60.31 41.45 8.49
N ALA A 106 59.00 41.31 8.73
CA ALA A 106 58.14 40.38 8.00
C ALA A 106 57.90 40.75 6.52
N VAL A 107 58.06 42.03 6.14
CA VAL A 107 57.69 42.51 4.80
C VAL A 107 58.50 41.82 3.68
N PRO A 108 59.83 41.68 3.76
CA PRO A 108 60.59 40.93 2.74
C PRO A 108 60.23 39.43 2.63
N TYR A 109 59.63 38.83 3.67
CA TYR A 109 59.14 37.45 3.61
C TYR A 109 57.86 37.28 2.80
N ALA A 110 57.22 38.36 2.36
CA ALA A 110 56.15 38.28 1.36
C ALA A 110 56.63 37.60 0.07
N LEU A 111 57.95 37.63 -0.23
CA LEU A 111 58.55 36.88 -1.33
C LEU A 111 58.48 35.36 -1.14
N VAL A 112 58.39 34.87 0.09
CA VAL A 112 58.19 33.45 0.40
C VAL A 112 56.72 33.07 0.33
N ALA A 113 55.80 34.02 0.56
CA ALA A 113 54.36 33.79 0.52
C ALA A 113 53.81 33.49 -0.89
N SER A 114 54.56 33.76 -1.97
CA SER A 114 54.19 33.33 -3.33
C SER A 114 54.47 31.83 -3.59
N THR A 115 55.07 31.12 -2.64
CA THR A 115 55.35 29.68 -2.71
C THR A 115 54.80 28.98 -1.47
N ALA A 116 53.70 28.23 -1.59
CA ALA A 116 53.19 27.40 -0.49
C ALA A 116 54.06 26.15 -0.34
N THR A 117 54.72 25.98 0.80
CA THR A 117 55.66 24.87 1.05
C THR A 117 55.06 23.66 1.80
N ALA A 118 53.86 23.79 2.39
CA ALA A 118 53.03 22.68 2.90
C ALA A 118 51.62 23.17 3.35
N ILE A 119 50.62 22.28 3.34
CA ILE A 119 49.29 22.48 3.96
C ILE A 119 49.13 21.50 5.13
N ALA A 120 48.90 22.01 6.34
CA ALA A 120 48.48 21.21 7.49
C ALA A 120 46.95 21.27 7.61
N CYS A 121 46.27 20.17 7.27
CA CYS A 121 44.82 20.08 7.34
C CYS A 121 44.38 19.70 8.76
N THR A 122 43.76 20.62 9.50
CA THR A 122 43.23 20.37 10.86
C THR A 122 41.83 19.73 10.88
N GLY A 123 41.32 19.28 9.73
CA GLY A 123 39.99 18.67 9.58
C GLY A 123 39.96 17.44 8.67
N CYS A 124 41.11 16.88 8.29
CA CYS A 124 41.16 15.68 7.46
C CYS A 124 41.00 14.45 8.36
N ILE A 125 40.03 13.58 8.05
CA ILE A 125 39.78 12.35 8.78
C ILE A 125 40.70 11.25 8.21
N PRO A 126 41.57 10.62 9.02
CA PRO A 126 42.42 9.53 8.55
C PRO A 126 41.56 8.31 8.23
N ALA A 127 41.95 7.50 7.24
CA ALA A 127 41.19 6.31 6.82
C ALA A 127 40.90 5.33 7.98
N SER A 128 41.78 5.28 8.99
CA SER A 128 41.58 4.47 10.21
C SER A 128 40.48 4.97 11.15
N ALA A 129 39.97 6.18 10.96
CA ALA A 129 38.86 6.75 11.70
C ALA A 129 37.52 6.61 10.95
N LEU A 130 37.53 6.02 9.75
CA LEU A 130 36.33 5.62 9.03
C LEU A 130 36.05 4.15 9.36
N GLU A 131 34.79 3.84 9.67
CA GLU A 131 34.35 2.45 9.89
C GLU A 131 34.66 1.61 8.63
N PRO A 132 35.09 0.33 8.78
CA PRO A 132 35.48 -0.51 7.65
C PRO A 132 34.42 -0.61 6.54
N SER A 133 33.14 -0.56 6.90
CA SER A 133 32.01 -0.55 5.97
C SER A 133 31.90 0.72 5.13
N LEU A 134 32.39 1.86 5.63
CA LEU A 134 32.42 3.11 4.87
C LEU A 134 33.54 3.10 3.82
N ILE A 135 34.65 2.40 4.11
CA ILE A 135 35.74 2.18 3.16
C ILE A 135 35.28 1.22 2.05
N GLU A 136 34.50 0.19 2.41
CA GLU A 136 33.89 -0.75 1.46
C GLU A 136 32.85 -0.07 0.56
N LEU A 137 32.05 0.86 1.10
CA LEU A 137 31.11 1.66 0.31
C LEU A 137 31.80 2.61 -0.70
N ILE A 138 32.96 3.17 -0.32
CA ILE A 138 33.77 4.03 -1.21
C ILE A 138 34.53 3.18 -2.24
N GLY A 139 34.99 1.99 -1.87
CA GLY A 139 35.66 1.05 -2.77
C GLY A 139 34.73 0.47 -3.85
N ASN A 140 33.49 0.14 -3.48
CA ASN A 140 32.51 -0.43 -4.41
C ASN A 140 31.97 0.58 -5.44
N ALA A 141 32.20 1.89 -5.23
CA ALA A 141 31.84 2.93 -6.19
C ALA A 141 32.82 3.04 -7.38
N TYR A 142 33.96 2.33 -7.37
CA TYR A 142 34.95 2.34 -8.45
C TYR A 142 35.41 0.91 -8.75
N THR A 143 34.87 0.33 -9.83
CA THR A 143 35.12 -1.07 -10.24
C THR A 143 36.49 -1.31 -10.89
N ASP A 144 37.54 -0.63 -10.43
CA ASP A 144 38.91 -0.91 -10.88
C ASP A 144 39.86 -0.91 -9.69
N ASP A 145 40.09 -2.09 -9.13
CA ASP A 145 40.85 -2.33 -7.89
C ASP A 145 42.28 -1.73 -7.91
N ASP A 146 42.86 -1.50 -9.09
CA ASP A 146 44.20 -0.92 -9.23
C ASP A 146 44.23 0.62 -9.10
N ALA A 147 43.12 1.32 -9.34
CA ALA A 147 43.07 2.78 -9.27
C ALA A 147 42.94 3.29 -7.82
N VAL A 148 42.21 2.57 -6.96
CA VAL A 148 41.95 3.00 -5.58
C VAL A 148 43.21 2.87 -4.71
N ALA A 149 44.02 1.83 -4.92
CA ALA A 149 45.27 1.63 -4.18
C ALA A 149 46.35 2.68 -4.53
N ALA A 150 46.42 3.12 -5.79
CA ALA A 150 47.40 4.13 -6.24
C ALA A 150 47.04 5.56 -5.79
N VAL A 151 45.75 5.88 -5.65
CA VAL A 151 45.27 7.20 -5.24
C VAL A 151 45.44 7.44 -3.74
N VAL A 152 45.27 6.41 -2.90
CA VAL A 152 45.48 6.53 -1.45
C VAL A 152 46.98 6.63 -1.09
N ALA A 153 47.86 6.00 -1.88
CA ALA A 153 49.31 6.00 -1.62
C ALA A 153 50.05 7.27 -2.08
N SER A 154 49.49 8.05 -3.02
CA SER A 154 50.18 9.19 -3.66
C SER A 154 49.85 10.55 -3.04
N GLY A 155 48.92 10.63 -2.08
CA GLY A 155 48.52 11.91 -1.46
C GLY A 155 47.91 12.91 -2.44
N ALA A 156 47.40 12.45 -3.59
CA ALA A 156 46.78 13.30 -4.59
C ALA A 156 45.48 13.89 -4.05
N VAL A 157 45.47 15.22 -3.91
CA VAL A 157 44.26 16.00 -3.65
C VAL A 157 43.42 15.99 -4.92
N TRP A 158 42.14 15.62 -4.80
CA TRP A 158 41.14 15.78 -5.85
C TRP A 158 41.13 17.24 -6.32
N THR A 159 41.72 17.52 -7.48
CA THR A 159 41.58 18.83 -8.10
C THR A 159 40.20 18.88 -8.72
N LYS A 160 39.38 19.83 -8.27
CA LYS A 160 38.06 20.10 -8.84
C LYS A 160 38.25 20.53 -10.29
N GLY A 161 37.86 19.66 -11.21
CA GLY A 161 37.99 19.77 -12.65
C GLY A 161 38.33 18.38 -13.15
N GLU A 162 37.38 17.46 -13.21
CA GLU A 162 36.46 17.37 -14.36
C GLU A 162 35.04 16.87 -14.02
N ALA A 163 34.67 16.68 -12.75
CA ALA A 163 33.26 16.52 -12.35
C ALA A 163 32.71 17.89 -11.90
N ALA A 164 31.82 18.48 -12.70
CA ALA A 164 31.29 19.82 -12.47
C ALA A 164 30.29 19.87 -11.29
N SER A 165 29.80 18.73 -10.81
CA SER A 165 29.00 18.62 -9.58
C SER A 165 28.93 17.18 -9.05
N LEU A 166 28.45 16.99 -7.80
CA LEU A 166 28.11 15.65 -7.28
C LEU A 166 27.09 14.91 -8.18
N ALA A 167 26.32 15.64 -8.98
CA ALA A 167 25.39 15.07 -9.94
C ALA A 167 26.06 14.46 -11.17
N ASP A 168 27.31 14.83 -11.48
CA ASP A 168 28.08 14.21 -12.58
C ASP A 168 28.76 12.90 -12.16
N LEU A 169 28.69 12.56 -10.86
CA LEU A 169 29.20 11.30 -10.30
C LEU A 169 28.11 10.22 -10.19
N LEU A 170 26.84 10.60 -10.31
CA LEU A 170 25.74 9.64 -10.38
C LEU A 170 25.50 9.30 -11.86
N PRO A 171 25.41 8.02 -12.21
CA PRO A 171 25.00 7.63 -13.55
C PRO A 171 23.61 8.19 -13.90
N PRO A 172 23.24 8.23 -15.20
CA PRO A 172 22.00 8.87 -15.64
C PRO A 172 20.74 8.33 -14.95
N ASP A 173 20.73 7.04 -14.59
CA ASP A 173 19.84 6.46 -13.59
C ASP A 173 20.71 6.30 -12.34
N GLY A 174 20.29 6.86 -11.21
CA GLY A 174 21.01 6.71 -9.94
C GLY A 174 20.37 5.66 -9.03
N LEU A 175 19.17 5.18 -9.42
CA LEU A 175 18.38 4.26 -8.60
C LEU A 175 18.87 2.83 -8.76
N ASP A 176 19.41 2.47 -9.91
CA ASP A 176 19.98 1.16 -10.18
C ASP A 176 21.28 0.95 -9.42
N GLU A 177 22.15 1.96 -9.27
CA GLU A 177 23.34 1.80 -8.42
C GLU A 177 22.95 1.68 -6.94
N ILE A 178 22.01 2.50 -6.47
CA ILE A 178 21.57 2.47 -5.06
C ILE A 178 20.87 1.15 -4.73
N SER A 179 20.08 0.61 -5.68
CA SER A 179 19.32 -0.62 -5.47
C SER A 179 20.06 -1.90 -5.86
N GLY A 180 21.27 -1.80 -6.41
CA GLY A 180 22.01 -2.94 -6.95
C GLY A 180 21.32 -3.58 -8.18
N GLY A 181 20.67 -2.76 -9.01
CA GLY A 181 19.96 -3.18 -10.22
C GLY A 181 18.53 -3.68 -10.01
N LEU A 182 17.98 -3.54 -8.79
CA LEU A 182 16.62 -3.97 -8.48
C LEU A 182 15.55 -2.95 -8.88
N ILE A 183 15.90 -1.68 -8.90
CA ILE A 183 15.04 -0.55 -9.25
C ILE A 183 15.74 0.25 -10.34
N SER A 184 15.08 0.48 -11.46
CA SER A 184 15.63 1.29 -12.57
C SER A 184 14.56 2.16 -13.23
N THR A 185 14.99 3.32 -13.70
CA THR A 185 14.24 4.23 -14.58
C THR A 185 14.73 4.20 -16.02
N THR A 186 15.66 3.30 -16.35
CA THR A 186 16.17 3.08 -17.70
C THR A 186 15.43 1.92 -18.39
N PHE A 187 15.03 2.14 -19.64
CA PHE A 187 14.25 1.17 -20.42
C PHE A 187 14.80 1.05 -21.84
N GLU A 188 14.71 -0.15 -22.41
CA GLU A 188 14.86 -0.36 -23.85
C GLU A 188 13.47 -0.39 -24.48
N ASP A 189 13.18 0.58 -25.35
CA ASP A 189 11.91 0.66 -26.07
C ASP A 189 12.18 0.51 -27.58
N THR A 190 11.35 -0.25 -28.29
CA THR A 190 11.38 -0.34 -29.75
C THR A 190 10.00 -0.05 -30.31
N PHE A 191 9.89 0.96 -31.18
CA PHE A 191 8.67 1.33 -31.87
C PHE A 191 8.76 0.85 -33.31
N SER A 192 7.82 0.04 -33.76
CA SER A 192 7.78 -0.52 -35.11
C SER A 192 6.60 0.03 -35.91
N SER A 193 6.77 0.15 -37.24
CA SER A 193 5.71 0.56 -38.14
C SER A 193 4.57 -0.46 -38.17
N THR A 194 3.33 0.05 -38.18
CA THR A 194 2.10 -0.78 -38.23
C THR A 194 1.35 -0.66 -39.56
N ASP A 195 1.74 0.30 -40.40
CA ASP A 195 1.20 0.56 -41.73
C ASP A 195 2.00 -0.11 -42.86
N THR A 196 3.06 -0.86 -42.51
CA THR A 196 3.86 -1.70 -43.40
C THR A 196 3.43 -3.17 -43.30
N PRO A 197 3.51 -3.98 -44.38
CA PRO A 197 4.22 -3.73 -45.62
C PRO A 197 3.55 -2.73 -46.57
N ILE A 198 4.34 -1.92 -47.30
CA ILE A 198 3.84 -0.99 -48.33
C ILE A 198 4.60 -1.21 -49.65
N ASP A 199 3.86 -1.36 -50.75
CA ASP A 199 4.43 -1.51 -52.09
C ASP A 199 5.12 -0.21 -52.54
N ILE A 200 6.38 -0.33 -52.94
CA ILE A 200 7.19 0.69 -53.59
C ILE A 200 7.04 0.46 -55.09
N LYS A 201 6.11 1.19 -55.71
CA LYS A 201 5.88 1.12 -57.15
C LYS A 201 7.00 1.81 -57.92
N ASP A 202 7.39 1.20 -59.03
CA ASP A 202 8.37 1.79 -59.95
C ASP A 202 7.89 3.16 -60.46
N ASN A 203 8.83 4.08 -60.67
CA ASN A 203 8.57 5.42 -61.20
C ASN A 203 7.64 6.29 -60.34
N ASN A 204 7.74 6.19 -59.01
CA ASN A 204 6.92 6.97 -58.09
C ASN A 204 7.70 8.14 -57.46
N PRO A 205 7.76 9.33 -58.13
CA PRO A 205 8.51 10.48 -57.64
C PRO A 205 7.93 11.13 -56.38
N LEU A 206 6.68 10.83 -56.00
CA LEU A 206 6.11 11.26 -54.72
C LEU A 206 6.57 10.37 -53.56
N GLY A 207 7.01 9.15 -53.89
CA GLY A 207 7.38 8.11 -52.94
C GLY A 207 6.19 7.58 -52.15
N ILE A 208 6.51 6.65 -51.25
CA ILE A 208 5.61 6.18 -50.20
C ILE A 208 6.03 6.79 -48.86
N GLY A 209 5.09 6.87 -47.93
CA GLY A 209 5.34 7.32 -46.57
C GLY A 209 4.78 6.33 -45.56
N SER A 210 5.54 6.07 -44.51
CA SER A 210 5.09 5.32 -43.33
C SER A 210 5.40 6.12 -42.07
N THR A 211 4.52 6.06 -41.07
CA THR A 211 4.63 6.89 -39.86
C THR A 211 4.65 6.04 -38.59
N ILE A 212 5.59 6.32 -37.70
CA ILE A 212 5.64 5.81 -36.33
C ILE A 212 5.36 6.98 -35.38
N ALA A 213 4.30 6.85 -34.58
CA ALA A 213 4.00 7.79 -33.51
C ALA A 213 4.72 7.34 -32.23
N VAL A 214 5.76 8.08 -31.83
CA VAL A 214 6.52 7.81 -30.61
C VAL A 214 5.83 8.53 -29.43
N PRO A 215 5.36 7.81 -28.40
CA PRO A 215 4.75 8.41 -27.21
C PRO A 215 5.79 9.10 -26.31
N ASP A 216 5.35 9.91 -25.35
CA ASP A 216 6.21 10.50 -24.33
C ASP A 216 6.71 9.42 -23.36
N VAL A 217 7.93 8.95 -23.57
CA VAL A 217 8.58 7.90 -22.77
C VAL A 217 9.70 8.43 -21.87
N GLY A 218 10.13 9.67 -22.06
CA GLY A 218 11.22 10.31 -21.33
C GLY A 218 12.33 10.81 -22.26
N ILE A 219 13.57 10.82 -21.74
CA ILE A 219 14.75 11.29 -22.47
C ILE A 219 15.43 10.10 -23.15
N ALA A 220 15.59 10.15 -24.47
CA ALA A 220 16.31 9.15 -25.22
C ALA A 220 17.82 9.26 -24.95
N LYS A 221 18.44 8.19 -24.44
CA LYS A 221 19.89 8.05 -24.22
C LYS A 221 20.59 7.36 -25.39
N SER A 222 19.82 6.70 -26.25
CA SER A 222 20.29 6.21 -27.55
C SER A 222 19.15 6.33 -28.57
N LEU A 223 19.50 6.31 -29.86
CA LEU A 223 18.53 6.34 -30.96
C LEU A 223 19.08 5.59 -32.16
N GLU A 224 18.43 4.49 -32.51
CA GLU A 224 18.74 3.69 -33.70
C GLU A 224 17.51 3.55 -34.58
N VAL A 225 17.70 3.67 -35.90
CA VAL A 225 16.63 3.50 -36.88
C VAL A 225 16.96 2.35 -37.79
N SER A 226 16.04 1.39 -37.91
CA SER A 226 16.20 0.23 -38.78
C SER A 226 15.10 0.19 -39.83
N PHE A 227 15.41 -0.21 -41.06
CA PHE A 227 14.40 -0.48 -42.08
C PHE A 227 14.76 -1.70 -42.93
N VAL A 228 13.75 -2.31 -43.54
CA VAL A 228 13.88 -3.44 -44.45
C VAL A 228 13.05 -3.20 -45.72
N VAL A 229 13.74 -3.24 -46.87
CA VAL A 229 13.16 -3.25 -48.21
C VAL A 229 13.46 -4.59 -48.88
N THR A 230 12.46 -5.18 -49.51
CA THR A 230 12.57 -6.47 -50.21
C THR A 230 11.91 -6.43 -51.57
N GLY A 231 12.39 -7.25 -52.51
CA GLY A 231 11.70 -7.52 -53.77
C GLY A 231 11.83 -6.43 -54.84
N HIS A 232 12.58 -5.36 -54.59
CA HIS A 232 12.77 -4.29 -55.56
C HIS A 232 13.72 -4.72 -56.68
N SER A 233 13.52 -4.22 -57.90
CA SER A 233 14.43 -4.37 -59.05
C SER A 233 15.88 -3.95 -58.74
N ASN A 234 16.07 -2.76 -58.18
CA ASN A 234 17.35 -2.22 -57.75
C ASN A 234 17.21 -1.23 -56.57
N VAL A 235 17.50 -1.68 -55.34
CA VAL A 235 17.46 -0.80 -54.15
C VAL A 235 18.52 0.30 -54.16
N GLY A 236 19.49 0.25 -55.07
CA GLY A 236 20.47 1.30 -55.30
C GLY A 236 19.88 2.58 -55.91
N GLU A 237 18.64 2.55 -56.39
CA GLU A 237 17.96 3.73 -56.97
C GLU A 237 17.10 4.49 -55.96
N LEU A 238 16.80 3.84 -54.83
CA LEU A 238 15.96 4.39 -53.79
C LEU A 238 16.61 5.55 -53.05
N THR A 239 15.80 6.54 -52.71
CA THR A 239 16.13 7.55 -51.70
C THR A 239 15.23 7.33 -50.49
N ILE A 240 15.83 7.13 -49.32
CA ILE A 240 15.12 6.86 -48.06
C ILE A 240 15.44 7.98 -47.09
N THR A 241 14.42 8.76 -46.74
CA THR A 241 14.53 9.92 -45.84
C THR A 241 13.61 9.72 -44.64
N LEU A 242 14.18 9.83 -43.45
CA LEU A 242 13.43 9.94 -42.21
C LEU A 242 13.16 11.41 -41.91
N TYR A 243 11.95 11.74 -41.53
CA TYR A 243 11.57 13.06 -41.01
C TYR A 243 11.32 12.93 -39.52
N ALA A 244 12.06 13.72 -38.74
CA ALA A 244 11.84 13.85 -37.31
C ALA A 244 10.52 14.62 -37.02
N PRO A 245 10.03 14.64 -35.76
CA PRO A 245 8.76 15.28 -35.39
C PRO A 245 8.70 16.79 -35.69
N ASP A 246 9.85 17.45 -35.74
CA ASP A 246 10.02 18.85 -36.14
C ASP A 246 10.06 19.04 -37.68
N ASN A 247 9.88 17.97 -38.45
CA ASN A 247 10.02 17.86 -39.90
C ASN A 247 11.45 18.02 -40.43
N THR A 248 12.47 17.96 -39.58
CA THR A 248 13.87 17.95 -40.03
C THR A 248 14.16 16.66 -40.81
N PRO A 249 14.65 16.75 -42.08
CA PRO A 249 14.96 15.58 -42.88
C PRO A 249 16.33 14.98 -42.49
N ILE A 250 16.37 13.66 -42.38
CA ILE A 250 17.54 12.83 -42.11
C ILE A 250 17.62 11.78 -43.21
N VAL A 251 18.59 11.90 -44.10
CA VAL A 251 18.73 11.01 -45.25
C VAL A 251 19.48 9.75 -44.81
N LEU A 252 18.80 8.61 -44.85
CA LEU A 252 19.36 7.33 -44.42
C LEU A 252 20.00 6.58 -45.59
N HIS A 253 19.42 6.71 -46.79
CA HIS A 253 19.96 6.11 -48.01
C HIS A 253 19.74 7.08 -49.16
N ASP A 254 20.81 7.43 -49.87
CA ASP A 254 20.77 8.32 -51.03
C ASP A 254 21.45 7.63 -52.21
N LYS A 255 20.75 6.64 -52.75
CA LYS A 255 21.20 5.83 -53.88
C LYS A 255 22.51 5.09 -53.58
N GLY A 256 22.83 4.07 -54.38
CA GLY A 256 23.96 3.18 -54.11
C GLY A 256 24.40 2.43 -55.35
N SER A 257 25.35 1.51 -55.18
CA SER A 257 25.79 0.63 -56.27
C SER A 257 24.65 -0.24 -56.79
N SER A 258 24.49 -0.29 -58.10
CA SER A 258 23.42 -0.99 -58.81
C SER A 258 23.43 -2.51 -58.59
N GLY A 259 22.26 -3.11 -58.34
CA GLY A 259 22.03 -4.55 -58.57
C GLY A 259 21.61 -5.41 -57.36
N SER A 260 21.34 -4.82 -56.19
CA SER A 260 20.74 -5.57 -55.06
C SER A 260 19.22 -5.42 -55.07
N THR A 261 18.50 -6.50 -54.74
CA THR A 261 17.02 -6.55 -54.72
C THR A 261 16.43 -6.38 -53.32
N SER A 262 17.28 -6.29 -52.31
CA SER A 262 16.89 -6.09 -50.91
C SER A 262 17.89 -5.19 -50.18
N LEU A 263 17.38 -4.44 -49.21
CA LEU A 263 18.15 -3.52 -48.40
C LEU A 263 17.63 -3.57 -46.96
N ALA A 264 18.43 -4.10 -46.05
CA ALA A 264 18.18 -4.04 -44.62
C ALA A 264 19.35 -3.30 -43.96
N ARG A 265 19.05 -2.23 -43.21
CA ARG A 265 20.07 -1.41 -42.56
C ARG A 265 19.57 -0.90 -41.21
N THR A 266 20.52 -0.79 -40.29
CA THR A 266 20.37 -0.15 -38.97
C THR A 266 21.31 1.04 -38.92
N PHE A 267 20.78 2.21 -38.55
CA PHE A 267 21.49 3.48 -38.50
C PHE A 267 21.66 3.90 -37.04
N PRO A 268 22.86 3.75 -36.45
CA PRO A 268 23.20 4.41 -35.20
C PRO A 268 23.33 5.92 -35.42
N PRO A 269 23.42 6.73 -34.34
CA PRO A 269 23.37 8.19 -34.42
C PRO A 269 24.35 8.87 -35.38
N SER A 270 25.49 8.22 -35.67
CA SER A 270 26.61 8.72 -36.47
C SER A 270 26.60 8.29 -37.94
N LEU A 271 25.70 7.39 -38.35
CA LEU A 271 25.72 6.75 -39.67
C LEU A 271 24.80 7.36 -40.77
N PRO A 272 23.83 8.28 -40.51
CA PRO A 272 23.05 8.87 -41.60
C PRO A 272 23.91 9.49 -42.71
N VAL A 273 23.43 9.45 -43.95
CA VAL A 273 24.10 10.04 -45.12
C VAL A 273 24.13 11.57 -45.00
N SER A 274 23.05 12.17 -44.51
CA SER A 274 22.93 13.60 -44.21
C SER A 274 21.88 13.83 -43.12
N GLY A 275 22.00 14.94 -42.37
CA GLY A 275 21.28 15.14 -41.11
C GLY A 275 21.94 14.39 -39.94
N SER A 276 21.38 14.50 -38.74
CA SER A 276 21.94 13.84 -37.56
C SER A 276 20.85 13.27 -36.66
N LEU A 277 20.95 11.97 -36.41
CA LEU A 277 20.18 11.31 -35.34
C LEU A 277 20.74 11.67 -33.95
N ALA A 278 22.03 12.02 -33.85
CA ALA A 278 22.66 12.41 -32.59
C ALA A 278 22.06 13.69 -31.97
N SER A 279 21.48 14.57 -32.77
CA SER A 279 20.77 15.76 -32.28
C SER A 279 19.52 15.45 -31.44
N TYR A 280 19.04 14.21 -31.49
CA TYR A 280 17.88 13.74 -30.75
C TYR A 280 18.26 12.87 -29.54
N VAL A 281 19.55 12.54 -29.38
CA VAL A 281 20.06 11.93 -28.15
C VAL A 281 20.10 12.99 -27.04
N ASP A 282 19.80 12.57 -25.81
CA ASP A 282 19.58 13.42 -24.64
C ASP A 282 18.40 14.40 -24.77
N THR A 283 17.44 14.09 -25.64
CA THR A 283 16.19 14.85 -25.80
C THR A 283 14.96 13.96 -25.64
N ASN A 284 13.78 14.58 -25.49
CA ASN A 284 12.51 13.86 -25.59
C ASN A 284 12.07 13.81 -27.06
N ILE A 285 12.00 12.61 -27.62
CA ILE A 285 11.76 12.38 -29.06
C ILE A 285 10.28 12.16 -29.43
N VAL A 286 9.37 12.47 -28.50
CA VAL A 286 7.91 12.34 -28.68
C VAL A 286 7.43 12.99 -29.98
N GLY A 287 6.52 12.30 -30.66
CA GLY A 287 5.84 12.80 -31.85
C GLY A 287 5.91 11.85 -33.04
N ASN A 288 5.47 12.34 -34.19
CA ASN A 288 5.36 11.54 -35.40
C ASN A 288 6.68 11.55 -36.18
N TRP A 289 7.29 10.39 -36.29
CA TRP A 289 8.44 10.14 -37.16
C TRP A 289 7.95 9.54 -38.46
N ARG A 290 8.40 10.07 -39.60
CA ARG A 290 7.92 9.62 -40.92
C ARG A 290 9.08 9.13 -41.79
N LEU A 291 9.03 7.89 -42.23
CA LEU A 291 9.95 7.37 -43.25
C LEU A 291 9.34 7.56 -44.64
N GLN A 292 10.07 8.20 -45.54
CA GLN A 292 9.70 8.35 -46.94
C GLN A 292 10.67 7.55 -47.82
N VAL A 293 10.13 6.71 -48.70
CA VAL A 293 10.90 5.95 -49.69
C VAL A 293 10.49 6.41 -51.08
N VAL A 294 11.43 6.98 -51.83
CA VAL A 294 11.20 7.48 -53.19
C VAL A 294 11.96 6.61 -54.17
N ASP A 295 11.24 6.05 -55.13
CA ASP A 295 11.81 5.54 -56.37
C ASP A 295 11.56 6.56 -57.49
N ALA A 296 12.62 7.28 -57.87
CA ALA A 296 12.59 8.28 -58.93
C ALA A 296 13.31 7.81 -60.20
N ALA A 297 13.86 6.58 -60.21
CA ALA A 297 14.46 6.03 -61.41
C ALA A 297 13.37 5.61 -62.41
N PHE A 298 13.68 5.70 -63.70
CA PHE A 298 12.74 5.28 -64.73
C PHE A 298 12.98 3.82 -65.10
N ASP A 299 12.15 2.93 -64.58
CA ASP A 299 12.23 1.49 -64.80
C ASP A 299 10.91 0.95 -65.37
N THR A 300 10.99 0.06 -66.36
CA THR A 300 9.83 -0.55 -67.03
C THR A 300 9.69 -2.04 -66.75
N ASN A 301 10.40 -2.54 -65.75
CA ASN A 301 10.27 -3.92 -65.30
C ASN A 301 9.05 -3.97 -64.36
N ALA A 302 8.23 -5.02 -64.39
CA ALA A 302 7.00 -5.06 -63.58
C ALA A 302 7.28 -5.46 -62.11
N THR A 303 8.45 -5.08 -61.56
CA THR A 303 8.97 -5.63 -60.31
C THR A 303 8.95 -4.56 -59.21
N ASP A 304 7.76 -4.34 -58.67
CA ASP A 304 7.58 -3.42 -57.54
C ASP A 304 8.32 -3.95 -56.29
N GLY A 305 9.00 -3.04 -55.58
CA GLY A 305 9.58 -3.35 -54.27
C GLY A 305 8.57 -3.28 -53.14
N THR A 306 8.98 -3.65 -51.93
CA THR A 306 8.15 -3.52 -50.73
C THR A 306 8.98 -2.97 -49.58
N LEU A 307 8.49 -1.94 -48.91
CA LEU A 307 8.94 -1.59 -47.56
C LEU A 307 8.30 -2.58 -46.60
N ALA A 308 9.07 -3.60 -46.19
CA ALA A 308 8.57 -4.68 -45.35
C ALA A 308 8.30 -4.21 -43.92
N GLY A 309 9.10 -3.27 -43.41
CA GLY A 309 8.92 -2.64 -42.11
C GLY A 309 10.10 -1.76 -41.71
N TRP A 310 9.89 -0.92 -40.72
CA TRP A 310 10.94 -0.12 -40.09
C TRP A 310 10.64 0.12 -38.60
N SER A 311 11.67 0.50 -37.85
CA SER A 311 11.58 0.67 -36.41
C SER A 311 12.55 1.72 -35.89
N ILE A 312 12.22 2.26 -34.71
CA ILE A 312 13.04 3.15 -33.90
C ILE A 312 13.30 2.45 -32.57
N ALA A 313 14.55 2.17 -32.26
CA ALA A 313 14.98 1.60 -30.98
C ALA A 313 15.72 2.64 -30.16
N ILE A 314 15.40 2.70 -28.86
CA ILE A 314 15.99 3.65 -27.91
C ILE A 314 16.26 2.98 -26.56
N THR A 315 17.28 3.47 -25.88
CA THR A 315 17.39 3.41 -24.43
C THR A 315 16.83 4.71 -23.88
N THR A 316 15.92 4.65 -22.92
CA THR A 316 15.21 5.81 -22.38
C THR A 316 15.49 5.97 -20.90
N LEU A 317 15.83 7.17 -20.46
CA LEU A 317 15.71 7.57 -19.06
C LEU A 317 14.30 8.11 -18.82
N SER A 318 13.46 7.31 -18.17
CA SER A 318 12.02 7.59 -18.03
C SER A 318 11.68 8.32 -16.75
N ASN A 319 10.86 9.36 -16.85
CA ASN A 319 10.17 9.97 -15.73
C ASN A 319 8.70 9.51 -15.61
N LYS A 320 8.32 8.49 -16.40
CA LYS A 320 6.96 7.93 -16.47
C LYS A 320 6.88 6.48 -16.01
N LYS A 321 7.96 5.73 -16.19
CA LYS A 321 8.05 4.30 -15.88
C LYS A 321 9.07 4.09 -14.76
N LEU A 322 8.79 3.11 -13.90
CA LEU A 322 9.71 2.59 -12.91
C LEU A 322 9.70 1.07 -13.04
N ARG A 323 10.87 0.45 -13.17
CA ARG A 323 11.02 -1.01 -13.20
C ARG A 323 11.49 -1.48 -11.84
N ILE A 324 10.78 -2.43 -11.26
CA ILE A 324 11.18 -3.14 -10.05
C ILE A 324 11.33 -4.62 -10.44
N THR A 325 12.54 -5.17 -10.37
CA THR A 325 12.82 -6.58 -10.71
C THR A 325 12.86 -7.48 -9.48
N GLY A 326 13.07 -6.91 -8.29
CA GLY A 326 12.99 -7.61 -7.00
C GLY A 326 11.60 -7.54 -6.36
N ASP A 327 11.49 -8.12 -5.17
CA ASP A 327 10.29 -8.00 -4.34
C ASP A 327 10.16 -6.57 -3.79
N LEU A 328 8.97 -5.99 -3.89
CA LEU A 328 8.63 -4.73 -3.22
C LEU A 328 8.06 -5.04 -1.82
N ASP A 329 8.88 -4.90 -0.78
CA ASP A 329 8.40 -4.90 0.60
C ASP A 329 7.93 -3.49 0.99
N ALA A 330 6.64 -3.35 1.30
CA ALA A 330 6.04 -2.10 1.71
C ALA A 330 5.91 -1.97 3.25
N GLU A 331 6.46 -2.88 4.04
CA GLU A 331 6.39 -2.91 5.51
C GLU A 331 4.95 -2.84 6.07
N GLY A 332 3.99 -3.39 5.32
CA GLY A 332 2.56 -3.34 5.67
C GLY A 332 1.86 -2.02 5.32
N HIS A 333 2.54 -1.08 4.68
CA HIS A 333 1.93 0.10 4.10
C HIS A 333 1.04 -0.25 2.91
N ARG A 334 -0.04 0.53 2.75
CA ARG A 334 -1.02 0.34 1.69
C ARG A 334 -0.56 1.04 0.41
N VAL A 335 -0.51 0.31 -0.70
CA VAL A 335 -0.45 0.91 -2.04
C VAL A 335 -1.84 1.46 -2.37
N MET A 336 -1.97 2.77 -2.46
CA MET A 336 -3.23 3.48 -2.70
C MET A 336 -3.23 4.12 -4.10
N ASN A 337 -4.42 4.46 -4.61
CA ASN A 337 -4.63 5.07 -5.94
C ASN A 337 -4.19 4.21 -7.13
N LEU A 338 -4.20 2.89 -6.98
CA LEU A 338 -4.00 1.97 -8.09
C LEU A 338 -5.17 2.08 -9.08
N GLY A 339 -4.87 2.29 -10.36
CA GLY A 339 -5.86 2.35 -11.44
C GLY A 339 -6.64 1.05 -11.62
N ALA A 340 -7.66 1.07 -12.48
CA ALA A 340 -8.23 -0.19 -12.94
C ALA A 340 -7.19 -0.88 -13.84
N PRO A 341 -7.00 -2.21 -13.72
CA PRO A 341 -6.13 -2.96 -14.61
C PRO A 341 -6.64 -2.86 -16.05
N VAL A 342 -5.71 -2.71 -16.99
CA VAL A 342 -5.94 -2.66 -18.44
C VAL A 342 -5.55 -3.97 -19.09
N ASP A 343 -4.45 -4.56 -18.65
CA ASP A 343 -3.90 -5.83 -19.14
C ASP A 343 -4.02 -6.96 -18.11
N ASP A 344 -3.95 -8.22 -18.56
CA ASP A 344 -4.14 -9.41 -17.72
C ASP A 344 -3.10 -9.57 -16.60
N GLY A 345 -1.94 -8.91 -16.73
CA GLY A 345 -0.87 -8.90 -15.73
C GLY A 345 -0.90 -7.72 -14.74
N ASP A 346 -1.83 -6.79 -14.91
CA ASP A 346 -1.89 -5.60 -14.06
C ASP A 346 -2.37 -5.94 -12.64
N ALA A 347 -1.80 -5.25 -11.65
CA ALA A 347 -2.32 -5.31 -10.30
C ALA A 347 -3.74 -4.70 -10.25
N ALA A 348 -4.70 -5.45 -9.71
CA ALA A 348 -6.09 -5.02 -9.63
C ALA A 348 -6.39 -4.26 -8.33
N ASN A 349 -7.03 -3.10 -8.42
CA ASN A 349 -7.59 -2.44 -7.25
C ASN A 349 -8.86 -3.16 -6.76
N LYS A 350 -9.19 -3.02 -5.47
CA LYS A 350 -10.35 -3.70 -4.86
C LYS A 350 -11.68 -3.35 -5.56
N GLY A 351 -11.85 -2.10 -6.00
CA GLY A 351 -13.07 -1.67 -6.68
C GLY A 351 -13.28 -2.37 -8.03
N TYR A 352 -12.20 -2.59 -8.79
CA TYR A 352 -12.21 -3.35 -10.02
C TYR A 352 -12.58 -4.80 -9.77
N VAL A 353 -11.95 -5.46 -8.78
CA VAL A 353 -12.28 -6.83 -8.39
C VAL A 353 -13.76 -6.92 -7.98
N ASP A 354 -14.21 -6.06 -7.07
CA ASP A 354 -15.59 -6.06 -6.60
C ASP A 354 -16.60 -5.81 -7.74
N ALA A 355 -16.23 -5.06 -8.79
CA ALA A 355 -17.06 -4.83 -9.98
C ALA A 355 -17.03 -6.00 -10.98
N ALA A 356 -15.84 -6.56 -11.28
CA ALA A 356 -15.66 -7.68 -12.21
C ALA A 356 -16.35 -8.96 -11.71
N PHE A 357 -16.45 -9.12 -10.38
CA PHE A 357 -17.15 -10.24 -9.75
C PHE A 357 -18.60 -9.92 -9.35
N LYS A 358 -19.10 -8.70 -9.62
CA LYS A 358 -20.49 -8.31 -9.31
C LYS A 358 -21.52 -8.93 -10.25
N GLU A 359 -21.10 -9.30 -11.47
CA GLU A 359 -22.01 -9.78 -12.52
C GLU A 359 -21.70 -11.18 -13.07
N ARG A 360 -20.69 -11.89 -12.54
CA ARG A 360 -20.57 -13.34 -12.83
C ARG A 360 -21.53 -14.14 -11.96
N THR A 361 -22.81 -13.92 -12.22
CA THR A 361 -23.80 -15.00 -12.17
C THR A 361 -23.28 -16.05 -13.14
N ILE A 362 -22.58 -17.07 -12.63
CA ILE A 362 -22.59 -18.34 -13.35
C ILE A 362 -24.06 -18.71 -13.34
N SER A 363 -24.75 -18.46 -14.46
CA SER A 363 -25.97 -19.16 -14.77
C SER A 363 -25.60 -20.62 -14.65
N LYS A 364 -26.00 -21.21 -13.54
CA LYS A 364 -25.84 -22.62 -13.19
C LYS A 364 -26.61 -23.44 -14.23
N GLU A 365 -26.08 -23.57 -15.43
CA GLU A 365 -26.35 -24.74 -16.24
C GLU A 365 -25.58 -25.88 -15.60
N PHE A 366 -26.15 -26.45 -14.54
CA PHE A 366 -25.69 -27.71 -14.02
C PHE A 366 -25.99 -28.77 -15.08
N LEU A 367 -24.94 -29.33 -15.67
CA LEU A 367 -25.03 -30.61 -16.35
C LEU A 367 -25.34 -31.66 -15.28
N ALA A 368 -26.63 -31.99 -15.11
CA ALA A 368 -27.06 -33.06 -14.22
C ALA A 368 -26.63 -34.40 -14.82
N VAL A 369 -25.50 -34.94 -14.35
CA VAL A 369 -25.03 -36.27 -14.72
C VAL A 369 -25.75 -37.28 -13.82
N ALA A 370 -26.56 -38.15 -14.44
CA ALA A 370 -27.29 -39.19 -13.71
C ALA A 370 -26.32 -40.15 -12.98
N PRO A 371 -26.70 -40.74 -11.84
CA PRO A 371 -25.90 -41.76 -11.16
C PRO A 371 -25.52 -42.88 -12.13
N GLY A 372 -24.21 -43.12 -12.31
CA GLY A 372 -23.67 -44.15 -13.21
C GLY A 372 -23.27 -43.67 -14.61
N ALA A 373 -23.43 -42.39 -14.94
CA ALA A 373 -22.92 -41.86 -16.20
C ALA A 373 -21.40 -41.62 -16.14
N VAL A 374 -20.69 -42.12 -17.16
CA VAL A 374 -19.24 -41.96 -17.32
C VAL A 374 -18.99 -40.58 -17.93
N VAL A 375 -18.32 -39.71 -17.18
CA VAL A 375 -17.86 -38.41 -17.69
C VAL A 375 -16.47 -38.60 -18.26
N ASN A 376 -16.33 -38.49 -19.58
CA ASN A 376 -15.03 -38.50 -20.24
C ASN A 376 -14.41 -37.11 -20.11
N VAL A 377 -13.44 -36.96 -19.20
CA VAL A 377 -12.58 -35.77 -19.18
C VAL A 377 -11.26 -36.17 -19.81
N THR A 378 -11.00 -35.69 -21.03
CA THR A 378 -9.75 -35.96 -21.74
C THR A 378 -8.73 -34.87 -21.40
N HIS A 379 -7.64 -35.26 -20.73
CA HIS A 379 -6.45 -34.41 -20.56
C HIS A 379 -5.33 -35.00 -21.41
N GLY A 380 -5.05 -34.43 -22.59
CA GLY A 380 -4.03 -34.98 -23.49
C GLY A 380 -4.22 -36.48 -23.80
N PHE A 381 -3.12 -37.19 -24.12
CA PHE A 381 -3.14 -38.59 -24.59
C PHE A 381 -3.59 -39.66 -23.57
N SER A 382 -4.11 -39.29 -22.40
CA SER A 382 -4.64 -40.23 -21.42
C SER A 382 -6.12 -39.99 -21.17
N THR A 383 -6.93 -41.04 -21.38
CA THR A 383 -8.35 -41.07 -21.03
C THR A 383 -8.49 -41.76 -19.67
N THR A 384 -8.97 -41.05 -18.65
CA THR A 384 -9.23 -41.64 -17.32
C THR A 384 -10.73 -41.88 -17.16
N TYR A 385 -11.10 -43.11 -16.82
CA TYR A 385 -12.48 -43.50 -16.50
C TYR A 385 -12.71 -43.33 -15.01
N VAL A 386 -13.65 -42.48 -14.61
CA VAL A 386 -14.05 -42.34 -13.20
C VAL A 386 -15.35 -43.11 -12.99
N VAL A 387 -15.30 -44.14 -12.13
CA VAL A 387 -16.49 -44.78 -11.57
C VAL A 387 -16.62 -44.26 -10.15
N ALA A 388 -17.74 -43.58 -9.86
CA ALA A 388 -18.05 -43.07 -8.54
C ALA A 388 -18.32 -44.27 -7.60
N ASP A 389 -17.28 -44.71 -6.89
CA ASP A 389 -17.31 -45.32 -5.55
C ASP A 389 -16.03 -46.14 -5.28
N ALA A 390 -14.86 -45.51 -5.28
CA ALA A 390 -13.67 -46.04 -4.58
C ALA A 390 -12.56 -45.01 -4.50
N TRP A 391 -12.00 -44.84 -3.29
CA TRP A 391 -10.83 -44.02 -3.01
C TRP A 391 -9.59 -44.62 -3.69
N TYR A 392 -8.80 -43.80 -4.40
CA TYR A 392 -7.47 -44.20 -4.82
C TYR A 392 -6.46 -43.07 -4.63
N ARG A 393 -5.29 -43.41 -4.07
CA ARG A 393 -4.08 -42.58 -4.08
C ARG A 393 -3.29 -42.92 -5.34
N SER A 394 -3.11 -41.97 -6.25
CA SER A 394 -2.11 -42.09 -7.31
C SER A 394 -0.76 -41.52 -6.83
N SER A 395 0.33 -42.20 -7.20
CA SER A 395 1.69 -41.95 -6.73
C SER A 395 2.42 -40.79 -7.44
N LEU A 396 1.72 -39.80 -7.98
CA LEU A 396 2.34 -38.67 -8.68
C LEU A 396 1.52 -37.39 -8.44
N GLY A 397 1.95 -36.59 -7.46
CA GLY A 397 1.47 -35.21 -7.23
C GLY A 397 0.11 -35.11 -6.52
N ASP A 398 0.07 -34.32 -5.45
CA ASP A 398 -1.14 -34.07 -4.66
C ASP A 398 -2.20 -33.34 -5.49
N VAL A 399 -3.24 -34.06 -5.92
CA VAL A 399 -4.49 -33.47 -6.39
C VAL A 399 -5.42 -33.33 -5.20
N TRP A 400 -5.59 -32.10 -4.71
CA TRP A 400 -6.56 -31.76 -3.68
C TRP A 400 -7.93 -31.60 -4.34
N ALA A 401 -8.68 -32.69 -4.47
CA ALA A 401 -10.11 -32.60 -4.73
C ALA A 401 -10.78 -32.13 -3.43
N GLN A 402 -11.26 -30.88 -3.43
CA GLN A 402 -12.12 -30.36 -2.37
C GLN A 402 -13.36 -31.25 -2.27
N THR A 403 -13.59 -31.77 -1.07
CA THR A 403 -14.79 -32.48 -0.67
C THR A 403 -16.02 -31.74 -1.17
N GLY A 404 -16.81 -32.42 -1.99
CA GLY A 404 -18.17 -32.01 -2.29
C GLY A 404 -18.93 -31.76 -0.99
N TYR A 405 -19.82 -30.78 -1.06
CA TYR A 405 -20.85 -30.44 -0.09
C TYR A 405 -21.23 -31.65 0.79
N SER A 406 -20.77 -31.69 2.06
CA SER A 406 -21.40 -32.61 3.01
C SER A 406 -22.82 -32.09 3.19
N ALA A 407 -23.81 -32.95 2.94
CA ALA A 407 -25.20 -32.60 3.21
C ALA A 407 -25.30 -32.06 4.65
N PRO A 408 -26.21 -31.10 4.92
CA PRO A 408 -26.50 -30.68 6.28
C PRO A 408 -26.65 -31.93 7.18
N PRO A 409 -26.12 -31.96 8.42
CA PRO A 409 -26.34 -33.04 9.36
C PRO A 409 -27.83 -33.05 9.68
N VAL A 410 -28.56 -33.78 8.86
CA VAL A 410 -29.97 -34.07 9.00
C VAL A 410 -30.13 -35.19 10.00
N GLY A 411 -31.24 -35.17 10.73
CA GLY A 411 -31.55 -36.21 11.71
C GLY A 411 -31.74 -37.59 11.08
N ASP A 412 -31.92 -38.62 11.89
CA ASP A 412 -32.22 -39.97 11.41
C ASP A 412 -33.72 -40.18 11.10
N GLY A 413 -34.58 -39.25 11.51
CA GLY A 413 -36.03 -39.27 11.33
C GLY A 413 -36.78 -40.16 12.33
N SER A 414 -36.14 -40.55 13.43
CA SER A 414 -36.70 -41.42 14.47
C SER A 414 -37.98 -40.87 15.13
N ASP A 415 -38.17 -39.54 15.15
CA ASP A 415 -39.36 -38.88 15.71
C ASP A 415 -40.53 -38.73 14.71
N GLY A 416 -40.40 -39.25 13.49
CA GLY A 416 -41.47 -39.18 12.49
C GLY A 416 -41.75 -37.75 11.99
N ALA A 417 -42.93 -37.50 11.44
CA ALA A 417 -43.30 -36.17 10.92
C ALA A 417 -43.96 -35.31 12.02
N PHE A 418 -43.49 -34.07 12.19
CA PHE A 418 -44.14 -33.10 13.09
C PHE A 418 -45.04 -32.15 12.29
N ALA A 419 -46.36 -32.38 12.37
CA ALA A 419 -47.36 -31.61 11.66
C ALA A 419 -48.62 -31.34 12.53
N PRO A 420 -48.54 -30.45 13.54
CA PRO A 420 -49.67 -30.16 14.41
C PRO A 420 -50.83 -29.50 13.65
N THR A 421 -52.06 -29.90 13.97
CA THR A 421 -53.30 -29.38 13.36
C THR A 421 -54.00 -28.31 14.20
N SER A 422 -53.52 -28.07 15.43
CA SER A 422 -53.99 -27.04 16.34
C SER A 422 -52.82 -26.50 17.17
N ASN A 423 -53.03 -25.38 17.85
CA ASN A 423 -52.04 -24.84 18.78
C ASN A 423 -51.59 -25.92 19.77
N THR A 424 -50.28 -26.01 19.99
CA THR A 424 -49.68 -27.06 20.81
C THR A 424 -48.41 -26.56 21.49
N THR A 425 -47.91 -27.34 22.44
CA THR A 425 -46.65 -27.09 23.13
C THR A 425 -45.61 -28.13 22.74
N LEU A 426 -44.37 -27.68 22.55
CA LEU A 426 -43.20 -28.55 22.39
C LEU A 426 -42.22 -28.26 23.52
N ALA A 427 -41.64 -29.29 24.15
CA ALA A 427 -40.58 -29.07 25.13
C ALA A 427 -39.27 -28.73 24.40
N GLY A 428 -38.40 -27.94 25.01
CA GLY A 428 -37.03 -27.77 24.54
C GLY A 428 -36.25 -29.08 24.68
N GLY A 429 -35.45 -29.41 23.67
CA GLY A 429 -34.74 -30.68 23.54
C GLY A 429 -34.29 -30.90 22.09
N SER A 430 -33.64 -32.04 21.85
CA SER A 430 -33.24 -32.47 20.50
C SER A 430 -34.28 -33.39 19.91
N TYR A 431 -34.66 -33.15 18.65
CA TYR A 431 -35.65 -33.93 17.90
C TYR A 431 -35.15 -34.24 16.49
N ASP A 432 -35.28 -35.50 16.07
CA ASP A 432 -34.87 -36.03 14.77
C ASP A 432 -36.10 -36.40 13.93
N TYR A 433 -36.69 -35.42 13.24
CA TYR A 433 -37.91 -35.59 12.45
C TYR A 433 -37.66 -36.04 10.99
N THR A 434 -38.66 -36.66 10.37
CA THR A 434 -38.68 -36.89 8.93
C THR A 434 -38.97 -35.59 8.16
N THR A 435 -39.99 -34.83 8.60
CA THR A 435 -40.35 -33.49 8.09
C THR A 435 -40.97 -32.67 9.21
N VAL A 436 -40.93 -31.34 9.09
CA VAL A 436 -41.62 -30.43 10.01
C VAL A 436 -42.52 -29.52 9.20
N THR A 437 -43.80 -29.43 9.55
CA THR A 437 -44.75 -28.50 8.93
C THR A 437 -45.61 -27.86 10.01
N ILE A 438 -45.45 -26.56 10.22
CA ILE A 438 -46.32 -25.75 11.09
C ILE A 438 -47.30 -24.98 10.18
N PRO A 439 -48.58 -25.39 10.08
CA PRO A 439 -49.54 -24.74 9.20
C PRO A 439 -49.85 -23.29 9.61
N SER A 440 -50.31 -22.48 8.66
CA SER A 440 -50.80 -21.13 8.96
C SER A 440 -51.94 -21.18 9.99
N GLY A 441 -51.92 -20.26 10.96
CA GLY A 441 -52.87 -20.23 12.07
C GLY A 441 -52.55 -21.18 13.24
N VAL A 442 -51.52 -22.03 13.14
CA VAL A 442 -51.05 -22.88 14.24
C VAL A 442 -49.88 -22.22 14.96
N THR A 443 -49.97 -22.13 16.29
CA THR A 443 -48.87 -21.72 17.17
C THR A 443 -48.31 -22.92 17.93
N VAL A 444 -47.01 -23.14 17.77
CA VAL A 444 -46.23 -24.10 18.57
C VAL A 444 -45.45 -23.30 19.62
N THR A 445 -45.86 -23.40 20.88
CA THR A 445 -45.17 -22.76 22.00
C THR A 445 -44.10 -23.69 22.55
N VAL A 446 -42.85 -23.24 22.52
CA VAL A 446 -41.72 -24.02 23.04
C VAL A 446 -41.49 -23.68 24.51
N THR A 447 -41.39 -24.70 25.35
CA THR A 447 -41.34 -24.56 26.82
C THR A 447 -40.15 -25.32 27.42
N GLY A 448 -39.78 -25.00 28.66
CA GLY A 448 -38.71 -25.70 29.39
C GLY A 448 -37.37 -24.96 29.41
N GLY A 449 -36.40 -25.48 30.18
CA GLY A 449 -35.10 -24.82 30.38
C GLY A 449 -34.04 -25.15 29.32
N SER A 450 -34.33 -26.08 28.41
CA SER A 450 -33.40 -26.52 27.37
C SER A 450 -33.65 -25.79 26.06
N ALA A 451 -32.60 -25.59 25.27
CA ALA A 451 -32.72 -25.10 23.89
C ALA A 451 -33.44 -26.12 23.00
N LEU A 452 -34.11 -25.65 21.95
CA LEU A 452 -34.74 -26.48 20.94
C LEU A 452 -33.77 -26.74 19.79
N ASP A 453 -33.46 -28.02 19.51
CA ASP A 453 -32.64 -28.46 18.38
C ASP A 453 -33.47 -29.41 17.49
N ILE A 454 -33.86 -28.93 16.31
CA ILE A 454 -34.63 -29.69 15.33
C ILE A 454 -33.69 -30.15 14.22
N ARG A 455 -33.71 -31.44 13.92
CA ARG A 455 -32.98 -32.04 12.80
C ARG A 455 -33.96 -32.80 11.92
N ALA A 456 -34.18 -32.33 10.69
CA ALA A 456 -35.15 -32.90 9.78
C ALA A 456 -34.48 -33.54 8.57
N ARG A 457 -34.90 -34.75 8.19
CA ARG A 457 -34.45 -35.42 6.95
C ARG A 457 -34.97 -34.76 5.68
N GLY A 458 -36.18 -34.24 5.73
CA GLY A 458 -36.85 -33.50 4.65
C GLY A 458 -37.08 -32.04 5.03
N ALA A 459 -37.92 -31.35 4.27
CA ALA A 459 -38.15 -29.92 4.43
C ALA A 459 -38.76 -29.55 5.79
N VAL A 460 -38.39 -28.37 6.29
CA VAL A 460 -39.01 -27.69 7.43
C VAL A 460 -39.79 -26.49 6.92
N ASN A 461 -41.12 -26.54 7.02
CA ASN A 461 -42.03 -25.50 6.57
C ASN A 461 -42.75 -24.85 7.77
N ILE A 462 -42.52 -23.57 8.00
CA ILE A 462 -43.14 -22.80 9.09
C ILE A 462 -44.00 -21.69 8.48
N ALA A 463 -45.29 -21.99 8.29
CA ALA A 463 -46.31 -21.03 7.84
C ALA A 463 -47.11 -20.43 9.01
N GLY A 464 -47.16 -21.12 10.15
CA GLY A 464 -47.70 -20.63 11.42
C GLY A 464 -46.63 -19.97 12.29
N THR A 465 -46.75 -20.11 13.62
CA THR A 465 -45.84 -19.49 14.59
C THR A 465 -45.09 -20.55 15.38
N LEU A 466 -43.76 -20.45 15.42
CA LEU A 466 -42.90 -21.13 16.38
C LEU A 466 -42.45 -20.11 17.44
N LEU A 467 -43.02 -20.22 18.64
CA LEU A 467 -42.91 -19.23 19.71
C LEU A 467 -41.94 -19.72 20.80
N LEU A 468 -40.81 -19.03 20.94
CA LEU A 468 -39.79 -19.23 21.97
C LEU A 468 -39.55 -17.95 22.79
N SER A 469 -40.45 -16.97 22.72
CA SER A 469 -40.25 -15.67 23.38
C SER A 469 -40.21 -15.79 24.91
N GLY A 470 -39.46 -14.91 25.56
CA GLY A 470 -39.50 -14.75 27.02
C GLY A 470 -40.86 -14.22 27.49
N GLY A 471 -41.30 -14.69 28.64
CA GLY A 471 -42.53 -14.23 29.28
C GLY A 471 -42.40 -12.81 29.85
N PRO A 472 -43.51 -12.04 29.90
CA PRO A 472 -43.50 -10.73 30.53
C PRO A 472 -43.25 -10.83 32.04
N GLY A 473 -42.56 -9.84 32.60
CA GLY A 473 -42.48 -9.65 34.04
C GLY A 473 -43.84 -9.26 34.63
N GLY A 474 -44.09 -9.63 35.88
CA GLY A 474 -45.35 -9.31 36.55
C GLY A 474 -45.51 -7.81 36.74
N ASP A 475 -46.65 -7.27 36.29
CA ASP A 475 -47.07 -5.91 36.63
C ASP A 475 -47.43 -5.84 38.12
N VAL A 476 -47.17 -4.69 38.73
CA VAL A 476 -47.59 -4.39 40.11
C VAL A 476 -48.64 -3.28 40.08
N SER A 477 -49.74 -3.52 40.80
CA SER A 477 -50.82 -2.55 41.02
C SER A 477 -51.12 -2.29 42.51
N SER A 478 -50.42 -2.96 43.44
CA SER A 478 -50.64 -2.81 44.90
C SER A 478 -49.41 -3.24 45.74
N THR A 479 -49.58 -3.38 47.06
CA THR A 479 -48.54 -3.67 48.09
C THR A 479 -47.99 -5.11 48.03
N THR A 480 -47.72 -5.65 46.84
CA THR A 480 -47.19 -7.01 46.65
C THR A 480 -45.97 -6.98 45.74
N GLY A 481 -45.07 -7.96 45.91
CA GLY A 481 -44.00 -8.18 44.95
C GLY A 481 -44.53 -8.76 43.63
N ALA A 482 -43.72 -8.70 42.58
CA ALA A 482 -44.01 -9.29 41.28
C ALA A 482 -43.00 -10.39 40.94
N SER A 483 -43.50 -11.44 40.30
CA SER A 483 -42.66 -12.48 39.71
C SER A 483 -41.94 -11.95 38.47
N GLY A 484 -40.68 -12.31 38.31
CA GLY A 484 -40.00 -12.17 37.02
C GLY A 484 -40.64 -13.06 35.95
N GLY A 485 -40.56 -12.62 34.70
CA GLY A 485 -41.05 -13.37 33.55
C GLY A 485 -40.28 -14.66 33.36
N ALA A 486 -40.97 -15.73 32.97
CA ALA A 486 -40.33 -16.99 32.63
C ALA A 486 -39.42 -16.82 31.40
N GLY A 487 -38.25 -17.47 31.39
CA GLY A 487 -37.44 -17.54 30.18
C GLY A 487 -38.18 -18.31 29.09
N GLY A 488 -37.94 -17.93 27.82
CA GLY A 488 -38.27 -18.79 26.69
C GLY A 488 -37.47 -20.09 26.73
N ALA A 489 -37.76 -21.05 25.86
CA ALA A 489 -37.06 -22.34 25.90
C ALA A 489 -35.53 -22.18 25.77
N GLY A 490 -34.76 -22.56 26.79
CA GLY A 490 -33.29 -22.34 26.83
C GLY A 490 -32.85 -20.93 27.27
N GLY A 491 -33.80 -20.03 27.53
CA GLY A 491 -33.60 -18.68 28.05
C GLY A 491 -33.75 -18.61 29.58
N ASN A 492 -33.42 -17.45 30.15
CA ASN A 492 -33.36 -17.26 31.60
C ASN A 492 -34.52 -16.41 32.13
N ALA A 493 -34.94 -16.69 33.37
CA ALA A 493 -36.01 -15.94 34.02
C ALA A 493 -35.59 -14.51 34.41
N GLY A 494 -36.55 -13.59 34.39
CA GLY A 494 -36.39 -12.24 34.92
C GLY A 494 -36.31 -12.20 36.45
N GLY A 495 -35.83 -11.08 36.98
CA GLY A 495 -35.71 -10.85 38.42
C GLY A 495 -37.07 -10.63 39.07
N SER A 496 -37.33 -11.35 40.16
CA SER A 496 -38.54 -11.13 40.97
C SER A 496 -38.33 -10.00 41.98
N THR A 497 -39.42 -9.48 42.54
CA THR A 497 -39.39 -8.46 43.58
C THR A 497 -40.14 -8.96 44.82
N VAL A 498 -39.68 -8.56 46.01
CA VAL A 498 -40.35 -8.88 47.29
C VAL A 498 -40.88 -7.59 47.88
N TYR A 499 -42.15 -7.60 48.30
CA TYR A 499 -42.75 -6.46 48.98
C TYR A 499 -42.00 -6.13 50.29
N GLY A 500 -41.59 -4.86 50.45
CA GLY A 500 -40.80 -4.42 51.60
C GLY A 500 -39.42 -5.08 51.72
N GLY A 501 -38.98 -5.80 50.68
CA GLY A 501 -37.77 -6.60 50.66
C GLY A 501 -36.83 -6.25 49.50
N PRO A 502 -35.80 -7.09 49.26
CA PRO A 502 -34.88 -6.89 48.16
C PRO A 502 -35.54 -7.21 46.81
N SER A 503 -35.10 -6.52 45.76
CA SER A 503 -35.35 -6.90 44.38
C SER A 503 -34.21 -7.77 43.86
N TYR A 504 -34.52 -8.70 42.96
CA TYR A 504 -33.54 -9.64 42.43
C TYR A 504 -33.10 -9.28 41.01
N ASN A 505 -31.84 -9.59 40.71
CA ASN A 505 -31.30 -9.49 39.36
C ASN A 505 -32.01 -10.51 38.45
N GLY A 506 -32.03 -10.23 37.15
CA GLY A 506 -32.39 -11.24 36.17
C GLY A 506 -31.33 -12.32 36.08
N SER A 507 -31.75 -13.53 35.73
CA SER A 507 -30.86 -14.69 35.59
C SER A 507 -30.13 -14.67 34.24
N GLY A 508 -29.01 -15.39 34.14
CA GLY A 508 -28.19 -15.51 32.93
C GLY A 508 -26.94 -14.63 32.95
N SER A 509 -25.98 -14.94 32.07
CA SER A 509 -24.67 -14.27 32.01
C SER A 509 -24.75 -12.76 31.71
N GLY A 510 -25.84 -12.33 31.04
CA GLY A 510 -26.18 -10.93 30.80
C GLY A 510 -27.37 -10.46 31.64
N GLY A 511 -27.65 -11.06 32.80
CA GLY A 511 -28.79 -10.68 33.63
C GLY A 511 -28.78 -9.20 34.00
N GLY A 512 -29.94 -8.53 33.85
CA GLY A 512 -30.09 -7.14 34.26
C GLY A 512 -30.04 -6.99 35.79
N SER A 513 -29.38 -5.95 36.31
CA SER A 513 -29.31 -5.73 37.75
C SER A 513 -30.65 -5.24 38.29
N ALA A 514 -30.99 -5.60 39.53
CA ALA A 514 -32.18 -5.12 40.21
C ALA A 514 -32.10 -3.61 40.47
N GLY A 515 -33.26 -2.96 40.45
CA GLY A 515 -33.41 -1.60 40.97
C GLY A 515 -33.25 -1.59 42.49
N GLY A 516 -32.60 -0.56 43.02
CA GLY A 516 -32.44 -0.34 44.45
C GLY A 516 -33.74 0.09 45.12
N SER A 517 -34.01 -0.48 46.30
CA SER A 517 -35.13 -0.09 47.14
C SER A 517 -34.85 1.25 47.84
N SER A 518 -35.77 2.20 47.74
CA SER A 518 -35.62 3.51 48.37
C SER A 518 -37.00 4.15 48.62
N SER A 519 -37.06 5.41 49.04
CA SER A 519 -38.32 6.18 49.05
C SER A 519 -38.99 6.16 47.67
N TYR A 520 -38.20 6.12 46.58
CA TYR A 520 -38.64 5.86 45.21
C TYR A 520 -37.75 4.77 44.59
N GLY A 521 -38.33 3.59 44.36
CA GLY A 521 -37.62 2.44 43.83
C GLY A 521 -37.01 2.74 42.46
N GLY A 522 -35.74 2.38 42.28
CA GLY A 522 -35.07 2.50 40.98
C GLY A 522 -35.65 1.52 39.96
N GLY A 523 -35.60 1.88 38.67
CA GLY A 523 -35.95 0.94 37.60
C GLY A 523 -34.94 -0.21 37.51
N GLY A 524 -35.41 -1.40 37.18
CA GLY A 524 -34.54 -2.56 36.92
C GLY A 524 -33.76 -2.40 35.63
N GLY A 525 -32.53 -2.92 35.58
CA GLY A 525 -31.70 -2.93 34.37
C GLY A 525 -32.22 -3.93 33.34
N GLY A 526 -32.15 -3.59 32.06
CA GLY A 526 -32.42 -4.50 30.96
C GLY A 526 -31.32 -5.54 30.80
N ALA A 527 -31.67 -6.73 30.32
CA ALA A 527 -30.70 -7.81 30.15
C ALA A 527 -29.82 -7.62 28.90
N GLY A 528 -28.59 -8.11 28.94
CA GLY A 528 -27.67 -8.20 27.79
C GLY A 528 -27.74 -9.54 27.08
N HIS A 529 -27.34 -9.55 25.80
CA HIS A 529 -27.06 -10.75 25.00
C HIS A 529 -26.01 -10.44 23.93
N ALA A 530 -26.42 -10.18 22.68
CA ALA A 530 -25.50 -9.77 21.60
C ALA A 530 -24.90 -8.38 21.85
N ALA A 531 -25.65 -7.54 22.56
CA ALA A 531 -25.22 -6.24 23.06
C ALA A 531 -25.53 -6.13 24.56
N ALA A 532 -25.06 -5.07 25.21
CA ALA A 532 -25.46 -4.75 26.58
C ALA A 532 -26.92 -4.28 26.63
N GLY A 533 -27.63 -4.65 27.69
CA GLY A 533 -28.96 -4.10 27.97
C GLY A 533 -28.85 -2.65 28.44
N ALA A 534 -29.94 -1.89 28.34
CA ALA A 534 -29.98 -0.53 28.87
C ALA A 534 -30.11 -0.57 30.41
N SER A 535 -29.46 0.37 31.10
CA SER A 535 -29.72 0.59 32.52
C SER A 535 -31.16 1.06 32.73
N GLY A 536 -31.72 0.74 33.90
CA GLY A 536 -32.93 1.38 34.37
C GLY A 536 -32.72 2.87 34.57
N PHE A 537 -33.81 3.61 34.59
CA PHE A 537 -33.80 5.02 34.91
C PHE A 537 -34.17 5.25 36.37
N HIS A 538 -33.84 6.43 36.86
CA HIS A 538 -34.36 6.98 38.11
C HIS A 538 -34.48 8.49 37.93
N LEU A 539 -35.71 9.00 37.87
CA LEU A 539 -35.99 10.44 37.83
C LEU A 539 -36.86 10.79 39.03
N SER A 540 -36.21 11.14 40.13
CA SER A 540 -36.88 11.81 41.23
C SER A 540 -36.65 13.31 41.07
N PRO A 541 -37.70 14.15 40.92
CA PRO A 541 -37.56 15.60 41.02
C PRO A 541 -36.78 15.96 42.30
N ALA A 542 -35.91 16.98 42.26
CA ALA A 542 -35.08 17.37 43.40
C ALA A 542 -35.88 17.63 44.70
N THR A 543 -37.17 17.94 44.56
CA THR A 543 -38.17 18.14 45.62
C THR A 543 -38.57 16.88 46.39
N CYS A 544 -38.27 15.68 45.89
CA CYS A 544 -38.83 14.43 46.39
C CYS A 544 -37.96 13.72 47.43
N GLY A 545 -36.70 14.13 47.64
CA GLY A 545 -35.90 13.72 48.81
C GLY A 545 -35.56 12.22 48.85
N GLY A 546 -34.69 11.76 47.95
CA GLY A 546 -34.03 10.46 48.02
C GLY A 546 -33.58 9.94 46.65
N VAL A 547 -32.34 9.49 46.54
CA VAL A 547 -31.79 8.84 45.33
C VAL A 547 -31.80 7.33 45.52
N GLY A 548 -32.72 6.62 44.86
CA GLY A 548 -32.61 5.18 44.69
C GLY A 548 -31.60 4.85 43.59
N SER A 549 -30.79 3.80 43.76
CA SER A 549 -29.93 3.30 42.69
C SER A 549 -30.78 2.60 41.62
N HIS A 550 -30.59 2.91 40.35
CA HIS A 550 -31.20 2.13 39.26
C HIS A 550 -30.36 0.88 38.97
N GLY A 551 -31.00 -0.16 38.45
CA GLY A 551 -30.31 -1.35 38.01
C GLY A 551 -29.47 -1.08 36.76
N SER A 552 -28.19 -1.45 36.79
CA SER A 552 -27.35 -1.44 35.59
C SER A 552 -27.84 -2.47 34.57
N GLY A 553 -27.76 -2.12 33.29
CA GLY A 553 -27.98 -3.05 32.20
C GLY A 553 -26.97 -4.20 32.23
N GLY A 554 -27.41 -5.40 31.90
CA GLY A 554 -26.55 -6.58 31.82
C GLY A 554 -25.55 -6.46 30.68
N GLY A 555 -24.33 -6.94 30.88
CA GLY A 555 -23.28 -6.93 29.85
C GLY A 555 -23.66 -7.81 28.65
N GLY A 556 -23.23 -7.41 27.45
CA GLY A 556 -23.19 -8.31 26.31
C GLY A 556 -22.11 -9.36 26.52
N TYR A 557 -22.30 -10.57 25.98
CA TYR A 557 -21.34 -11.66 26.12
C TYR A 557 -20.96 -12.28 24.77
N THR A 558 -19.66 -12.49 24.56
CA THR A 558 -19.05 -13.17 23.40
C THR A 558 -19.12 -14.69 23.61
N SER A 559 -19.14 -15.59 22.63
CA SER A 559 -19.15 -15.58 21.17
C SER A 559 -20.05 -16.74 20.72
N ILE A 560 -20.55 -16.74 19.48
CA ILE A 560 -21.30 -17.87 18.88
C ILE A 560 -20.37 -19.02 18.46
N GLU A 561 -19.11 -18.97 18.88
CA GLU A 561 -17.99 -19.83 18.43
C GLU A 561 -17.84 -21.10 19.28
N SER A 562 -18.59 -21.24 20.38
CA SER A 562 -18.74 -22.52 21.07
C SER A 562 -20.15 -23.05 20.79
N ASP A 563 -20.27 -24.35 20.54
CA ASP A 563 -21.51 -25.07 20.18
C ASP A 563 -22.67 -24.95 21.20
N ALA A 564 -22.55 -24.11 22.23
CA ALA A 564 -23.60 -23.82 23.19
C ALA A 564 -24.60 -22.81 22.61
N LEU A 565 -25.73 -23.32 22.13
CA LEU A 565 -26.91 -22.52 21.81
C LEU A 565 -27.52 -21.92 23.09
N VAL A 566 -27.02 -20.76 23.53
CA VAL A 566 -27.46 -20.09 24.76
C VAL A 566 -28.63 -19.15 24.46
N GLY A 567 -29.73 -19.25 25.23
CA GLY A 567 -30.86 -18.32 25.15
C GLY A 567 -30.56 -16.95 25.81
N GLY A 568 -31.55 -16.06 25.75
CA GLY A 568 -31.48 -14.72 26.31
C GLY A 568 -31.41 -14.72 27.85
N SER A 569 -30.95 -13.61 28.41
CA SER A 569 -30.91 -13.33 29.84
C SER A 569 -32.17 -12.59 30.30
N GLY A 570 -32.53 -12.74 31.58
CA GLY A 570 -33.66 -12.03 32.18
C GLY A 570 -33.31 -10.60 32.59
N GLY A 571 -34.29 -9.70 32.54
CA GLY A 571 -34.16 -8.33 33.06
C GLY A 571 -34.22 -8.29 34.59
N GLY A 572 -33.70 -7.24 35.21
CA GLY A 572 -33.73 -7.05 36.66
C GLY A 572 -35.10 -6.64 37.18
N GLY A 573 -35.46 -7.03 38.41
CA GLY A 573 -36.67 -6.55 39.07
C GLY A 573 -36.57 -5.06 39.43
N GLY A 574 -37.68 -4.34 39.40
CA GLY A 574 -37.77 -2.95 39.84
C GLY A 574 -37.62 -2.82 41.36
N GLY A 575 -37.09 -1.70 41.84
CA GLY A 575 -36.89 -1.43 43.26
C GLY A 575 -38.19 -1.20 44.01
N TYR A 576 -38.21 -1.54 45.31
CA TYR A 576 -39.31 -1.18 46.21
C TYR A 576 -39.33 0.34 46.49
N GLY A 577 -40.53 0.92 46.48
CA GLY A 577 -40.79 2.30 46.89
C GLY A 577 -41.37 2.35 48.31
N GLY A 578 -40.68 3.04 49.23
CA GLY A 578 -41.06 3.11 50.65
C GLY A 578 -41.95 4.28 51.07
N ALA A 579 -42.11 5.32 50.24
CA ALA A 579 -42.99 6.44 50.49
C ALA A 579 -44.49 6.07 50.39
N ALA A 580 -44.87 5.22 49.43
CA ALA A 580 -46.23 4.72 49.24
C ALA A 580 -46.33 3.19 49.43
N ASN A 581 -45.27 2.56 49.91
CA ASN A 581 -45.14 1.11 50.09
C ASN A 581 -45.56 0.34 48.83
N ALA A 582 -44.83 0.51 47.73
CA ALA A 582 -45.10 -0.15 46.47
C ALA A 582 -44.02 -1.16 46.10
N GLY A 583 -44.45 -2.35 45.68
CA GLY A 583 -43.56 -3.31 45.03
C GLY A 583 -43.08 -2.77 43.69
N GLY A 584 -41.87 -3.17 43.28
CA GLY A 584 -41.39 -2.93 41.92
C GLY A 584 -41.87 -4.00 40.95
N GLY A 585 -41.96 -3.66 39.67
CA GLY A 585 -42.32 -4.60 38.60
C GLY A 585 -41.31 -5.73 38.45
N GLY A 586 -41.78 -6.92 38.06
CA GLY A 586 -40.88 -8.05 37.78
C GLY A 586 -40.07 -7.81 36.50
N GLY A 587 -38.83 -8.30 36.42
CA GLY A 587 -38.05 -8.25 35.18
C GLY A 587 -38.63 -9.18 34.11
N GLY A 588 -38.46 -8.83 32.83
CA GLY A 588 -38.88 -9.69 31.71
C GLY A 588 -37.97 -10.90 31.52
N GLY A 589 -38.52 -12.03 31.07
CA GLY A 589 -37.74 -13.24 30.77
C GLY A 589 -36.92 -13.10 29.49
N GLY A 590 -35.77 -13.76 29.42
CA GLY A 590 -34.97 -13.81 28.19
C GLY A 590 -35.59 -14.70 27.11
N GLY A 591 -35.39 -14.35 25.85
CA GLY A 591 -35.85 -15.14 24.70
C GLY A 591 -35.19 -16.52 24.61
N GLY A 592 -35.83 -17.46 23.94
CA GLY A 592 -35.36 -18.85 23.84
C GLY A 592 -34.24 -19.07 22.83
N ALA A 593 -33.78 -20.31 22.74
CA ALA A 593 -32.69 -20.73 21.88
C ALA A 593 -33.16 -21.84 20.93
N LEU A 594 -32.95 -21.66 19.63
CA LEU A 594 -33.42 -22.54 18.54
C LEU A 594 -32.28 -22.88 17.57
N LYS A 595 -32.13 -24.16 17.23
CA LYS A 595 -31.39 -24.64 16.07
C LYS A 595 -32.30 -25.48 15.17
N ILE A 596 -32.22 -25.27 13.85
CA ILE A 596 -32.90 -26.10 12.85
C ILE A 596 -31.89 -26.55 11.81
N SER A 597 -31.77 -27.86 11.59
CA SER A 597 -30.94 -28.48 10.55
C SER A 597 -31.81 -29.27 9.57
N ALA A 598 -31.84 -28.91 8.28
CA ALA A 598 -32.66 -29.58 7.27
C ALA A 598 -32.13 -29.34 5.85
N PRO A 599 -32.53 -30.10 4.81
CA PRO A 599 -32.15 -29.76 3.44
C PRO A 599 -32.71 -28.40 2.99
N ILE A 600 -33.96 -28.11 3.36
CA ILE A 600 -34.66 -26.86 3.04
C ILE A 600 -35.40 -26.38 4.30
N ILE A 601 -35.26 -25.09 4.61
CA ILE A 601 -36.02 -24.41 5.66
C ILE A 601 -36.81 -23.26 5.01
N ALA A 602 -38.14 -23.35 4.99
CA ALA A 602 -39.01 -22.31 4.46
C ALA A 602 -39.89 -21.72 5.56
N ILE A 603 -39.76 -20.42 5.79
CA ILE A 603 -40.44 -19.67 6.84
C ILE A 603 -41.27 -18.58 6.16
N SER A 604 -42.57 -18.80 6.08
CA SER A 604 -43.56 -17.82 5.61
C SER A 604 -44.39 -17.22 6.75
N GLY A 605 -44.37 -17.87 7.93
CA GLY A 605 -45.01 -17.44 9.15
C GLY A 605 -44.07 -16.70 10.10
N THR A 606 -43.95 -17.15 11.35
CA THR A 606 -43.12 -16.47 12.36
C THR A 606 -42.27 -17.44 13.19
N ILE A 607 -41.00 -17.09 13.39
CA ILE A 607 -40.16 -17.60 14.47
C ILE A 607 -39.86 -16.43 15.41
N ASP A 608 -40.21 -16.56 16.68
CA ASP A 608 -40.03 -15.50 17.67
C ASP A 608 -39.27 -16.01 18.89
N ALA A 609 -38.05 -15.54 19.06
CA ALA A 609 -37.18 -15.75 20.21
C ALA A 609 -36.88 -14.41 20.93
N SER A 610 -37.82 -13.47 20.92
CA SER A 610 -37.67 -12.17 21.59
C SER A 610 -37.71 -12.28 23.12
N GLY A 611 -37.08 -11.32 23.79
CA GLY A 611 -37.17 -11.17 25.23
C GLY A 611 -38.50 -10.59 25.68
N GLY A 612 -38.96 -11.00 26.86
CA GLY A 612 -40.18 -10.50 27.49
C GLY A 612 -40.03 -9.07 28.00
N ARG A 613 -41.14 -8.33 27.99
CA ARG A 613 -41.23 -6.98 28.57
C ARG A 613 -41.07 -7.04 30.10
N GLY A 614 -40.43 -6.03 30.69
CA GLY A 614 -40.46 -5.81 32.13
C GLY A 614 -41.85 -5.39 32.63
N GLY A 615 -42.19 -5.81 33.84
CA GLY A 615 -43.45 -5.47 34.50
C GLY A 615 -43.53 -3.98 34.84
N ASN A 616 -44.71 -3.41 34.63
CA ASN A 616 -45.02 -2.02 34.93
C ASN A 616 -45.44 -1.84 36.38
N ASN A 617 -45.34 -0.61 36.85
CA ASN A 617 -46.05 -0.15 38.04
C ASN A 617 -47.20 0.76 37.61
N LEU A 618 -48.43 0.26 37.71
CA LEU A 618 -49.63 0.88 37.11
C LEU A 618 -50.48 1.69 38.09
N ALA A 619 -50.14 1.72 39.38
CA ALA A 619 -50.84 2.52 40.37
C ALA A 619 -49.86 3.55 40.91
N ALA A 620 -50.01 4.83 40.54
CA ALA A 620 -49.25 6.04 40.96
C ALA A 620 -48.49 5.91 42.29
N ARG A 621 -47.41 5.14 42.25
CA ARG A 621 -46.63 4.78 43.41
C ARG A 621 -45.17 4.76 43.00
N ASP A 622 -44.38 4.94 44.03
CA ASP A 622 -42.96 5.10 44.08
C ASP A 622 -42.12 3.86 43.75
N GLY A 623 -42.72 2.70 43.46
CA GLY A 623 -41.99 1.48 43.05
C GLY A 623 -41.49 1.55 41.60
N GLY A 624 -40.31 0.98 41.32
CA GLY A 624 -39.70 1.02 39.98
C GLY A 624 -40.26 -0.04 39.02
N GLY A 625 -40.18 0.23 37.72
CA GLY A 625 -40.49 -0.72 36.65
C GLY A 625 -39.40 -1.79 36.50
N GLY A 626 -39.79 -3.00 36.09
CA GLY A 626 -38.85 -4.08 35.82
C GLY A 626 -38.07 -3.87 34.51
N GLY A 627 -36.83 -4.34 34.42
CA GLY A 627 -36.07 -4.32 33.18
C GLY A 627 -36.57 -5.35 32.16
N GLY A 628 -36.41 -5.07 30.87
CA GLY A 628 -36.74 -6.00 29.78
C GLY A 628 -35.73 -7.15 29.67
N GLY A 629 -36.21 -8.34 29.30
CA GLY A 629 -35.35 -9.49 28.99
C GLY A 629 -34.67 -9.34 27.62
N SER A 630 -33.52 -9.98 27.41
CA SER A 630 -32.83 -9.91 26.12
C SER A 630 -33.38 -10.93 25.12
N GLY A 631 -33.19 -10.66 23.82
CA GLY A 631 -33.49 -11.61 22.76
C GLY A 631 -32.62 -12.86 22.85
N GLY A 632 -33.12 -13.96 22.30
CA GLY A 632 -32.49 -15.26 22.33
C GLY A 632 -31.56 -15.56 21.15
N SER A 633 -31.37 -16.84 20.84
CA SER A 633 -30.47 -17.27 19.76
C SER A 633 -31.21 -18.15 18.75
N ILE A 634 -31.09 -17.84 17.47
CA ILE A 634 -31.65 -18.65 16.37
C ILE A 634 -30.50 -19.08 15.45
N TRP A 635 -30.38 -20.38 15.16
CA TRP A 635 -29.38 -20.93 14.25
C TRP A 635 -30.04 -21.83 13.19
N LEU A 636 -30.02 -21.40 11.93
CA LEU A 636 -30.57 -22.17 10.81
C LEU A 636 -29.45 -22.75 9.97
N VAL A 637 -29.52 -24.05 9.69
CA VAL A 637 -28.47 -24.79 9.01
C VAL A 637 -29.12 -25.63 7.90
N ALA A 638 -28.91 -25.27 6.63
CA ALA A 638 -29.59 -25.93 5.54
C ALA A 638 -28.87 -25.84 4.18
N GLY A 639 -29.33 -26.60 3.19
CA GLY A 639 -28.95 -26.32 1.80
C GLY A 639 -29.54 -24.98 1.35
N GLU A 640 -30.82 -24.77 1.65
CA GLU A 640 -31.56 -23.54 1.31
C GLU A 640 -32.42 -23.05 2.49
N VAL A 641 -32.39 -21.74 2.74
CA VAL A 641 -33.22 -21.05 3.73
C VAL A 641 -34.01 -19.92 3.07
N GLN A 642 -35.34 -20.00 3.16
CA GLN A 642 -36.26 -18.99 2.63
C GLN A 642 -37.05 -18.34 3.77
N MET A 643 -36.89 -17.03 3.98
CA MET A 643 -37.50 -16.25 5.06
C MET A 643 -38.41 -15.17 4.50
N TYR A 644 -39.60 -15.57 4.07
CA TYR A 644 -40.65 -14.66 3.60
C TYR A 644 -41.54 -14.15 4.75
N GLY A 645 -41.46 -14.78 5.91
CA GLY A 645 -42.11 -14.38 7.17
C GLY A 645 -41.12 -13.76 8.17
N ALA A 646 -41.59 -13.52 9.41
CA ALA A 646 -40.80 -12.85 10.44
C ALA A 646 -39.90 -13.84 11.21
N VAL A 647 -38.59 -13.57 11.28
CA VAL A 647 -37.65 -14.29 12.15
C VAL A 647 -37.03 -13.28 13.10
N THR A 648 -37.36 -13.39 14.39
CA THR A 648 -37.09 -12.33 15.36
C THR A 648 -36.42 -12.82 16.64
N ALA A 649 -35.46 -12.04 17.13
CA ALA A 649 -34.80 -12.23 18.42
C ALA A 649 -34.55 -10.86 19.06
N LEU A 650 -35.61 -10.09 19.27
CA LEU A 650 -35.53 -8.73 19.80
C LEU A 650 -35.38 -8.70 21.33
N GLY A 651 -34.85 -7.62 21.87
CA GLY A 651 -34.92 -7.35 23.30
C GLY A 651 -36.31 -6.89 23.72
N GLY A 652 -36.72 -7.25 24.94
CA GLY A 652 -37.97 -6.80 25.54
C GLY A 652 -37.89 -5.36 26.02
N ALA A 653 -39.00 -4.63 25.95
CA ALA A 653 -39.08 -3.28 26.48
C ALA A 653 -38.99 -3.28 28.03
N GLY A 654 -38.45 -2.19 28.59
CA GLY A 654 -38.53 -1.95 30.03
C GLY A 654 -39.96 -1.70 30.50
N GLY A 655 -40.22 -2.02 31.77
CA GLY A 655 -41.45 -1.68 32.45
C GLY A 655 -41.50 -0.18 32.76
N TYR A 656 -42.69 0.39 32.70
CA TYR A 656 -42.92 1.80 32.97
C TYR A 656 -43.45 2.02 34.40
N SER A 657 -43.13 3.17 34.96
CA SER A 657 -43.71 3.68 36.22
C SER A 657 -44.53 4.94 35.96
N ASP A 658 -45.74 5.02 36.51
CA ASP A 658 -46.67 6.15 36.32
C ASP A 658 -46.12 7.50 36.82
N LYS A 659 -46.27 8.55 36.00
CA LYS A 659 -45.53 9.84 36.12
C LYS A 659 -46.32 10.98 36.75
N ASP A 660 -47.27 10.68 37.63
CA ASP A 660 -47.93 11.70 38.45
C ASP A 660 -47.10 12.00 39.71
N SER A 661 -46.21 13.02 39.64
CA SER A 661 -45.38 13.59 40.73
C SER A 661 -44.07 12.86 41.12
N CYS A 662 -43.86 12.44 42.37
CA CYS A 662 -42.64 11.73 42.78
C CYS A 662 -42.83 10.21 42.53
N TYR A 663 -42.17 9.66 41.51
CA TYR A 663 -42.42 8.30 41.02
C TYR A 663 -41.15 7.42 40.99
N GLY A 664 -41.36 6.11 40.91
CA GLY A 664 -40.27 5.13 40.75
C GLY A 664 -39.65 5.16 39.35
N GLY A 665 -38.45 4.62 39.19
CA GLY A 665 -37.75 4.63 37.90
C GLY A 665 -38.38 3.75 36.82
N ASP A 666 -38.24 4.11 35.54
CA ASP A 666 -38.57 3.24 34.40
C ASP A 666 -37.50 2.14 34.26
N GLY A 667 -37.90 0.92 33.93
CA GLY A 667 -36.98 -0.17 33.65
C GLY A 667 -36.20 0.03 32.34
N GLY A 668 -34.99 -0.51 32.28
CA GLY A 668 -34.17 -0.50 31.07
C GLY A 668 -34.64 -1.55 30.05
N ALA A 669 -34.53 -1.24 28.76
CA ALA A 669 -34.81 -2.20 27.69
C ALA A 669 -33.74 -3.30 27.59
N GLY A 670 -34.16 -4.53 27.30
CA GLY A 670 -33.27 -5.64 27.01
C GLY A 670 -32.58 -5.50 25.65
N ALA A 671 -31.41 -6.11 25.51
CA ALA A 671 -30.64 -6.14 24.28
C ALA A 671 -31.22 -7.13 23.26
N VAL A 672 -30.90 -6.92 21.98
CA VAL A 672 -31.20 -7.89 20.92
C VAL A 672 -30.40 -9.20 21.08
N GLY A 673 -31.00 -10.26 20.56
CA GLY A 673 -30.48 -11.61 20.47
C GLY A 673 -29.51 -11.81 19.30
N ARG A 674 -29.26 -13.07 18.91
CA ARG A 674 -28.42 -13.42 17.75
C ARG A 674 -29.18 -14.32 16.79
N ILE A 675 -29.00 -14.10 15.49
CA ILE A 675 -29.54 -14.96 14.44
C ILE A 675 -28.39 -15.37 13.53
N ARG A 676 -28.15 -16.68 13.36
CA ARG A 676 -27.10 -17.25 12.53
C ARG A 676 -27.70 -18.13 11.44
N ILE A 677 -27.18 -18.01 10.22
CA ILE A 677 -27.59 -18.84 9.09
C ILE A 677 -26.36 -19.41 8.40
N ASP A 678 -26.29 -20.73 8.32
CA ASP A 678 -25.28 -21.45 7.55
C ASP A 678 -26.01 -22.23 6.43
N ALA A 679 -26.06 -21.65 5.22
CA ALA A 679 -26.71 -22.27 4.07
C ALA A 679 -26.08 -21.91 2.72
N ALA A 680 -26.28 -22.75 1.69
CA ALA A 680 -25.83 -22.43 0.32
C ALA A 680 -26.71 -21.40 -0.38
N GLY A 681 -28.00 -21.36 -0.06
CA GLY A 681 -28.95 -20.37 -0.56
C GLY A 681 -29.72 -19.72 0.58
N VAL A 682 -29.78 -18.39 0.60
CA VAL A 682 -30.56 -17.62 1.59
C VAL A 682 -31.38 -16.56 0.86
N ALA A 683 -32.68 -16.53 1.14
CA ALA A 683 -33.60 -15.48 0.69
C ALA A 683 -34.37 -14.89 1.89
N GLY A 684 -34.51 -13.58 1.95
CA GLY A 684 -35.24 -12.88 3.01
C GLY A 684 -34.35 -12.18 4.04
N ASN A 685 -34.95 -11.70 5.14
CA ASN A 685 -34.27 -10.96 6.20
C ASN A 685 -34.75 -11.38 7.60
N THR A 686 -34.03 -10.95 8.63
CA THR A 686 -34.30 -11.25 10.04
C THR A 686 -34.15 -10.00 10.88
N ASN A 687 -34.67 -10.01 12.12
CA ASN A 687 -34.51 -8.89 13.06
C ASN A 687 -34.13 -9.37 14.47
N PRO A 688 -32.87 -9.17 14.92
CA PRO A 688 -31.79 -8.42 14.28
C PRO A 688 -31.27 -9.10 12.98
N PRO A 689 -30.50 -8.38 12.14
CA PRO A 689 -29.89 -8.97 10.95
C PRO A 689 -29.07 -10.22 11.30
N PHE A 690 -29.17 -11.26 10.48
CA PHE A 690 -28.47 -12.51 10.71
C PHE A 690 -26.96 -12.37 10.42
N ILE A 691 -26.17 -13.27 11.01
CA ILE A 691 -24.73 -13.46 10.76
C ILE A 691 -24.49 -14.81 10.08
N GLY A 692 -23.47 -14.89 9.22
CA GLY A 692 -23.07 -16.12 8.51
C GLY A 692 -23.58 -16.20 7.07
N THR A 693 -22.73 -16.75 6.19
CA THR A 693 -23.01 -17.26 4.83
C THR A 693 -21.92 -18.27 4.41
N GLY A 694 -21.30 -18.96 5.37
CA GLY A 694 -20.13 -19.84 5.18
C GLY A 694 -20.52 -21.32 5.22
N ILE A 695 -20.04 -22.06 4.23
CA ILE A 695 -20.24 -23.50 4.00
C ILE A 695 -19.97 -24.32 5.28
N TYR A 696 -20.83 -25.33 5.49
CA TYR A 696 -20.77 -26.33 6.56
C TYR A 696 -19.36 -26.76 6.98
N GLY A 697 -19.05 -26.61 8.28
CA GLY A 697 -17.88 -27.23 8.92
C GLY A 697 -17.24 -26.34 9.97
N GLY A 698 -17.30 -26.76 11.23
CA GLY A 698 -16.66 -26.06 12.33
C GLY A 698 -15.13 -26.00 12.20
N ILE A 699 -14.56 -25.02 12.90
CA ILE A 699 -13.18 -24.94 13.37
C ILE A 699 -12.06 -25.30 12.35
N GLY A 700 -11.54 -24.26 11.69
CA GLY A 700 -10.18 -24.26 11.13
C GLY A 700 -10.09 -24.51 9.63
N ALA A 701 -10.32 -23.48 8.82
CA ALA A 701 -9.74 -23.40 7.48
C ALA A 701 -9.38 -21.95 7.18
N ALA A 702 -8.08 -21.70 7.02
CA ALA A 702 -7.53 -20.48 6.45
C ALA A 702 -8.17 -20.20 5.07
N PRO A 703 -8.18 -18.94 4.60
CA PRO A 703 -8.62 -18.63 3.24
C PRO A 703 -7.90 -19.53 2.24
N LEU A 704 -8.70 -20.13 1.35
CA LEU A 704 -8.27 -20.96 0.24
C LEU A 704 -7.30 -20.14 -0.63
N ARG A 705 -5.99 -20.42 -0.51
CA ARG A 705 -5.00 -19.95 -1.48
C ARG A 705 -5.02 -20.94 -2.64
N VAL A 706 -5.60 -20.54 -3.77
CA VAL A 706 -5.30 -21.19 -5.04
C VAL A 706 -3.89 -20.76 -5.42
N TYR A 707 -2.93 -21.66 -5.30
CA TYR A 707 -1.72 -21.57 -6.10
C TYR A 707 -2.05 -22.20 -7.44
N GLN A 708 -2.02 -21.40 -8.51
CA GLN A 708 -1.98 -21.92 -9.86
C GLN A 708 -0.54 -21.74 -10.35
N PRO A 709 0.21 -22.82 -10.61
CA PRO A 709 1.27 -22.78 -11.59
C PRO A 709 0.60 -22.95 -12.97
N ASP A 710 0.61 -21.86 -13.72
CA ASP A 710 0.81 -21.77 -15.16
C ASP A 710 -0.26 -22.42 -16.11
N ASP A 711 -0.77 -21.57 -17.01
CA ASP A 711 -1.20 -21.84 -18.39
C ASP A 711 -2.03 -23.11 -18.72
N ASN A 712 -3.33 -22.94 -18.95
CA ASN A 712 -3.95 -23.19 -20.26
C ASN A 712 -5.48 -23.03 -20.27
N THR A 713 -5.95 -22.46 -21.38
CA THR A 713 -7.35 -22.30 -21.78
C THR A 713 -8.14 -23.62 -21.79
N VAL A 714 -9.33 -23.64 -21.17
CA VAL A 714 -10.32 -24.70 -21.36
C VAL A 714 -11.22 -24.33 -22.53
N SER A 715 -11.17 -25.10 -23.62
CA SER A 715 -12.20 -25.09 -24.66
C SER A 715 -13.09 -26.33 -24.51
N ILE A 716 -14.41 -26.11 -24.49
CA ILE A 716 -15.41 -27.18 -24.45
C ILE A 716 -15.77 -27.52 -25.89
N GLN A 717 -15.40 -28.70 -26.38
CA GLN A 717 -15.94 -29.24 -27.64
C GLN A 717 -16.57 -30.61 -27.43
N ASN A 718 -17.70 -30.82 -28.11
CA ASN A 718 -18.49 -32.05 -28.28
C ASN A 718 -19.35 -32.51 -27.09
N LEU A 719 -20.51 -31.87 -26.96
CA LEU A 719 -21.66 -32.42 -26.24
C LEU A 719 -22.49 -33.30 -27.20
N SER A 720 -22.32 -34.62 -27.15
CA SER A 720 -23.23 -35.57 -27.79
C SER A 720 -24.36 -35.92 -26.81
N ILE A 721 -25.48 -35.22 -26.90
CA ILE A 721 -26.69 -35.52 -26.11
C ILE A 721 -27.57 -36.50 -26.89
N ALA A 722 -27.84 -37.68 -26.33
CA ALA A 722 -28.94 -38.54 -26.78
C ALA A 722 -30.28 -37.99 -26.23
N PRO A 723 -31.39 -38.07 -26.98
CA PRO A 723 -32.51 -37.14 -26.84
C PRO A 723 -33.38 -37.45 -25.61
N LEU A 724 -33.53 -36.46 -24.72
CA LEU A 724 -34.64 -36.36 -23.79
C LEU A 724 -35.35 -35.02 -24.02
N ASP A 725 -36.63 -35.15 -24.31
CA ASP A 725 -37.58 -34.18 -24.83
C ASP A 725 -37.84 -33.03 -23.84
N ILE A 726 -37.35 -31.81 -24.13
CA ILE A 726 -37.87 -30.57 -23.53
C ILE A 726 -38.10 -29.55 -24.66
N ARG A 727 -39.37 -29.21 -24.84
CA ARG A 727 -39.88 -28.30 -25.85
C ARG A 727 -39.54 -26.84 -25.54
N ALA A 728 -38.96 -26.19 -26.54
CA ALA A 728 -39.06 -24.77 -26.91
C ALA A 728 -38.82 -23.68 -25.84
N VAL A 729 -37.66 -23.03 -25.94
CA VAL A 729 -37.57 -21.56 -25.81
C VAL A 729 -36.89 -21.04 -27.08
N VAL A 730 -37.63 -20.25 -27.85
CA VAL A 730 -37.17 -19.52 -29.03
C VAL A 730 -36.46 -18.27 -28.54
N ILE A 731 -35.22 -18.05 -28.99
CA ILE A 731 -34.63 -16.70 -29.02
C ILE A 731 -34.33 -16.42 -30.49
N ALA A 732 -35.00 -15.40 -31.02
CA ALA A 732 -34.76 -14.81 -32.33
C ALA A 732 -34.05 -13.45 -32.12
N PRO A 733 -33.41 -12.93 -33.18
CA PRO A 733 -31.97 -12.90 -33.43
C PRO A 733 -31.14 -12.04 -32.46
#